data_AF-A0A8H2XY89-F1
#
_entry.id   AF-A0A8H2XY89-F1
#
_cell.length_a   1.000
_cell.length_b   1.000
_cell.length_c   1.000
_cell.angle_alpha   90.00
_cell.angle_beta   90.00
_cell.angle_gamma   90.00
#
_symmetry.space_group_name_H-M   'P 1'
#
loop_
_entity.id
_entity.type
_entity.pdbx_description
1 polymer ?
#
loop_
_entity_poly.entity_id
_entity_poly.type
_entity_poly.pdbx_seq_one_letter_code
_entity_poly.pdbx_strand_id
1 'polypeptide(L)'
;MESATIERNGVDEHGEQHSEDQPAFTHSYEYVRGKKLGVIKLNPVVGEKMARDSVKETLHPRHLPMLVKPRPWEDYDKGGYLKLHSTVMRIKDSLEQLSYLRHASAAGHIDFVYECLDALGETPWRINNKILNVVLEVWNEGKNIAGIPPVQLEVEEPPPPADDDPRARATYLFKMKSILTDKRNNHGERCHVNYKLEVARAFVNDEFYFPHNVDFRGRAYPIPPHLNHIGDDLSRGLLLFAEHRPLGERGLRWLKIHIANLYGFDKASFDERAQFADDRLEEIKDSAENPLTAQGKKWWLGADDPWQCLATCMELTEALKLPNPYLYESNLPVHQDGTCNGLQHYAALGGDATGAQHVNLEHGLRPADVYSHVARMVDVIVNKDAAAGFPEALLVQGKIARKVVKQTVMTTVYGVTFIGARDQIEKQLRDIVGVSREESWPVAAYLAKQVLGAIGDLFSGASSIQHWLSISARLIAKSIPKDRVEAIQDASPREAARERMTSVIWTTALGLPIVQPYRKAKKKQILTSLQSVFISDPNLPTQVDPVKQSAAFPPNFVHSLDATHMMLTALECRAASITFASVHDSYWTHASTVDDMSAIIRDTFIALHNSNILQKLREEFLDRYEGYRVPLSTLTDRELCYILRSLVDPSRDPESPPEPALLSLIVALVKRSASRYAKEEVTKQALMAAEELLSSAQLEAGKESVDNAVEMVPDEEPEAAVEDMIEEFIEGSEEKPTKRKSSIKRGRVVAGKLDRDLQYLLLTDILPILPEKGDFDVHRIKDSEYFFS
;
A
#
# COMPACT_ATOMS: atom_id res chain seq x y z
N MET A 1 11.82 -29.02 -23.86
CA MET A 1 13.12 -29.28 -23.20
C MET A 1 13.95 -30.27 -24.03
N GLU A 2 13.35 -31.36 -24.51
CA GLU A 2 14.04 -32.40 -25.29
C GLU A 2 14.55 -31.96 -26.67
N SER A 3 14.02 -30.88 -27.24
CA SER A 3 14.37 -30.40 -28.59
C SER A 3 15.31 -29.20 -28.61
N ALA A 4 15.60 -28.58 -27.46
CA ALA A 4 16.40 -27.36 -27.39
C ALA A 4 17.77 -27.70 -26.79
N THR A 5 18.80 -27.72 -27.63
CA THR A 5 20.20 -27.97 -27.23
C THR A 5 21.05 -26.73 -27.46
N ILE A 6 22.16 -26.63 -26.73
CA ILE A 6 23.18 -25.61 -26.92
C ILE A 6 24.55 -26.24 -26.73
N GLU A 7 25.48 -25.85 -27.60
CA GLU A 7 26.87 -26.26 -27.52
C GLU A 7 27.55 -25.51 -26.36
N ARG A 8 28.18 -26.25 -25.45
CA ARG A 8 28.95 -25.70 -24.34
C ARG A 8 30.41 -26.12 -24.46
N ASN A 9 31.29 -25.12 -24.52
CA ASN A 9 32.72 -25.31 -24.48
C ASN A 9 33.24 -25.23 -23.03
N GLY A 10 34.11 -26.15 -22.64
CA GLY A 10 34.75 -26.20 -21.33
C GLY A 10 36.20 -26.65 -21.42
N VAL A 11 36.98 -26.37 -20.39
CA VAL A 11 38.36 -26.85 -20.25
C VAL A 11 38.37 -27.86 -19.11
N ASP A 12 38.94 -29.04 -19.35
CA ASP A 12 39.08 -30.07 -18.32
C ASP A 12 40.24 -29.77 -17.35
N GLU A 13 40.41 -30.63 -16.35
CA GLU A 13 41.48 -30.49 -15.35
C GLU A 13 42.91 -30.59 -15.93
N HIS A 14 43.05 -31.09 -17.17
CA HIS A 14 44.31 -31.24 -17.88
C HIS A 14 44.57 -30.11 -18.89
N GLY A 15 43.63 -29.17 -19.05
CA GLY A 15 43.75 -28.04 -19.97
C GLY A 15 43.25 -28.31 -21.39
N GLU A 16 42.64 -29.48 -21.67
CA GLU A 16 42.08 -29.79 -22.98
C GLU A 16 40.68 -29.15 -23.15
N GLN A 17 40.44 -28.58 -24.33
CA GLN A 17 39.14 -27.99 -24.68
C GLN A 17 38.18 -29.07 -25.17
N HIS A 18 37.03 -29.18 -24.51
CA HIS A 18 35.95 -30.08 -24.90
C HIS A 18 34.71 -29.26 -25.26
N SER A 19 34.00 -29.69 -26.29
CA SER A 19 32.69 -29.18 -26.68
C SER A 19 31.64 -30.26 -26.53
N GLU A 20 30.54 -29.96 -25.86
CA GLU A 20 29.42 -30.87 -25.64
C GLU A 20 28.08 -30.19 -25.93
N ASP A 21 27.20 -30.89 -26.64
CA ASP A 21 25.80 -30.48 -26.78
C ASP A 21 25.02 -30.78 -25.51
N GLN A 22 24.56 -29.73 -24.83
CA GLN A 22 23.78 -29.84 -23.59
C GLN A 22 22.34 -29.33 -23.80
N PRO A 23 21.35 -29.84 -23.06
CA PRO A 23 20.01 -29.25 -23.08
C PRO A 23 20.04 -27.77 -22.66
N ALA A 24 19.36 -26.92 -23.43
CA ALA A 24 19.21 -25.50 -23.15
C ALA A 24 18.40 -25.23 -21.86
N PHE A 25 17.53 -26.17 -21.50
CA PHE A 25 16.67 -26.10 -20.32
C PHE A 25 16.68 -27.44 -19.59
N THR A 26 16.81 -27.41 -18.27
CA THR A 26 16.78 -28.60 -17.43
C THR A 26 15.74 -28.47 -16.33
N HIS A 27 14.99 -29.54 -16.05
CA HIS A 27 14.07 -29.58 -14.93
C HIS A 27 14.76 -30.15 -13.70
N SER A 28 14.63 -29.47 -12.56
CA SER A 28 15.22 -29.90 -11.29
C SER A 28 14.35 -29.48 -10.12
N TYR A 29 14.75 -29.88 -8.91
CA TYR A 29 14.06 -29.51 -7.69
C TYR A 29 15.02 -28.79 -6.73
N GLU A 30 14.51 -27.74 -6.10
CA GLU A 30 15.21 -26.99 -5.06
C GLU A 30 14.43 -27.05 -3.75
N TYR A 31 15.14 -27.13 -2.62
CA TYR A 31 14.52 -27.08 -1.31
C TYR A 31 14.51 -25.64 -0.80
N VAL A 32 13.33 -25.05 -0.72
CA VAL A 32 13.12 -23.70 -0.18
C VAL A 32 12.35 -23.83 1.13
N ARG A 33 12.99 -23.48 2.25
CA ARG A 33 12.41 -23.59 3.61
C ARG A 33 11.84 -25.00 3.89
N GLY A 34 12.59 -26.03 3.52
CA GLY A 34 12.20 -27.43 3.70
C GLY A 34 11.15 -27.94 2.70
N LYS A 35 10.62 -27.10 1.81
CA LYS A 35 9.65 -27.50 0.77
C LYS A 35 10.35 -27.71 -0.56
N LYS A 36 10.06 -28.85 -1.21
CA LYS A 36 10.53 -29.17 -2.57
C LYS A 36 9.79 -28.29 -3.58
N LEU A 37 10.52 -27.47 -4.32
CA LEU A 37 10.04 -26.59 -5.38
C LEU A 37 10.62 -27.07 -6.70
N GLY A 38 9.76 -27.35 -7.68
CA GLY A 38 10.22 -27.67 -9.03
C GLY A 38 10.59 -26.43 -9.81
N VAL A 39 11.77 -26.44 -10.41
CA VAL A 39 12.33 -25.30 -11.15
C VAL A 39 12.80 -25.75 -12.53
N ILE A 40 12.61 -24.89 -13.53
CA ILE A 40 13.24 -25.05 -14.84
C ILE A 40 14.46 -24.14 -14.85
N LYS A 41 15.64 -24.75 -14.97
CA LYS A 41 16.93 -24.04 -15.00
C LYS A 41 17.34 -23.82 -16.44
N LEU A 42 17.76 -22.60 -16.73
CA LEU A 42 18.42 -22.24 -17.98
C LEU A 42 19.85 -22.78 -17.96
N ASN A 43 20.32 -23.29 -19.10
CA ASN A 43 21.74 -23.54 -19.28
C ASN A 43 22.50 -22.20 -19.15
N PRO A 44 23.65 -22.14 -18.45
CA PRO A 44 24.41 -20.91 -18.27
C PRO A 44 24.70 -20.17 -19.58
N VAL A 45 24.97 -20.88 -20.68
CA VAL A 45 25.23 -20.28 -22.01
C VAL A 45 23.99 -19.53 -22.52
N VAL A 46 22.79 -20.09 -22.30
CA VAL A 46 21.52 -19.43 -22.67
C VAL A 46 21.30 -18.21 -21.78
N GLY A 47 21.55 -18.33 -20.47
CA GLY A 47 21.46 -17.21 -19.54
C GLY A 47 22.38 -16.05 -19.91
N GLU A 48 23.62 -16.34 -20.29
CA GLU A 48 24.58 -15.34 -20.76
C GLU A 48 24.16 -14.69 -22.08
N LYS A 49 23.64 -15.47 -23.04
CA LYS A 49 23.09 -14.92 -24.29
C LYS A 49 21.90 -14.00 -24.02
N MET A 50 20.93 -14.42 -23.19
CA MET A 50 19.79 -13.57 -22.81
C MET A 50 20.21 -12.28 -22.10
N ALA A 51 21.38 -12.28 -21.44
CA ALA A 51 21.93 -11.11 -20.78
C ALA A 51 22.66 -10.14 -21.74
N ARG A 52 23.22 -10.65 -22.84
CA ARG A 52 24.08 -9.89 -23.77
C ARG A 52 23.36 -9.49 -25.05
N ASP A 53 22.56 -10.40 -25.61
CA ASP A 53 21.91 -10.24 -26.90
C ASP A 53 20.81 -9.18 -26.81
N SER A 54 20.49 -8.53 -27.94
CA SER A 54 19.51 -7.46 -27.94
C SER A 54 18.11 -8.00 -27.61
N VAL A 55 17.31 -7.18 -26.91
CA VAL A 55 15.90 -7.52 -26.63
C VAL A 55 15.11 -7.72 -27.93
N LYS A 56 15.48 -6.98 -28.99
CA LYS A 56 14.91 -7.09 -30.33
C LYS A 56 15.09 -8.48 -30.95
N GLU A 57 16.20 -9.15 -30.67
CA GLU A 57 16.49 -10.50 -31.19
C GLU A 57 15.93 -11.61 -30.30
N THR A 58 15.64 -11.31 -29.03
CA THR A 58 15.30 -12.33 -28.02
C THR A 58 13.82 -12.36 -27.64
N LEU A 59 13.20 -11.23 -27.28
CA LEU A 59 11.86 -11.16 -26.70
C LEU A 59 11.15 -9.83 -27.04
N HIS A 60 10.18 -9.87 -27.95
CA HIS A 60 9.36 -8.70 -28.24
C HIS A 60 8.29 -8.47 -27.15
N PRO A 61 8.30 -7.30 -26.47
CA PRO A 61 7.28 -6.98 -25.48
C PRO A 61 5.90 -6.84 -26.15
N ARG A 62 4.90 -7.53 -25.59
CA ARG A 62 3.53 -7.52 -26.14
C ARG A 62 2.81 -6.19 -25.93
N HIS A 63 3.08 -5.52 -24.81
CA HIS A 63 2.42 -4.26 -24.43
C HIS A 63 3.46 -3.13 -24.43
N LEU A 64 3.49 -2.36 -25.52
CA LEU A 64 4.32 -1.17 -25.71
C LEU A 64 3.45 0.10 -25.69
N PRO A 65 4.04 1.31 -25.53
CA PRO A 65 3.33 2.56 -25.75
C PRO A 65 2.67 2.60 -27.13
N MET A 66 1.54 3.31 -27.24
CA MET A 66 0.81 3.43 -28.50
C MET A 66 1.30 4.66 -29.28
N LEU A 67 1.56 4.52 -30.57
CA LEU A 67 1.93 5.65 -31.46
C LEU A 67 0.74 6.55 -31.85
N VAL A 68 -0.47 6.15 -31.43
CA VAL A 68 -1.71 6.87 -31.67
C VAL A 68 -2.48 6.92 -30.37
N LYS A 69 -3.41 7.88 -30.27
CA LYS A 69 -4.30 7.98 -29.11
C LYS A 69 -4.95 6.63 -28.80
N PRO A 70 -5.01 6.23 -27.51
CA PRO A 70 -5.71 5.02 -27.11
C PRO A 70 -7.16 5.03 -27.57
N ARG A 71 -7.72 3.84 -27.77
CA ARG A 71 -9.16 3.70 -27.97
C ARG A 71 -9.85 4.13 -26.66
N PRO A 72 -10.85 5.04 -26.72
CA PRO A 72 -11.66 5.39 -25.57
C PRO A 72 -12.26 4.15 -24.89
N TRP A 73 -12.43 4.20 -23.57
CA TRP A 73 -13.12 3.14 -22.83
C TRP A 73 -14.63 3.24 -23.07
N GLU A 74 -15.20 2.21 -23.68
CA GLU A 74 -16.64 2.10 -23.97
C GLU A 74 -17.32 1.00 -23.15
N ASP A 75 -16.55 0.08 -22.60
CA ASP A 75 -17.01 -1.09 -21.84
C ASP A 75 -15.87 -1.63 -20.99
N TYR A 76 -16.16 -2.53 -20.04
CA TYR A 76 -15.16 -3.05 -19.11
C TYR A 76 -13.99 -3.79 -19.80
N ASP A 77 -14.19 -4.23 -21.04
CA ASP A 77 -13.21 -4.95 -21.87
C ASP A 77 -12.99 -4.34 -23.27
N LYS A 78 -13.45 -3.10 -23.48
CA LYS A 78 -13.29 -2.35 -24.73
C LYS A 78 -12.70 -0.97 -24.45
N GLY A 79 -11.38 -0.86 -24.61
CA GLY A 79 -10.65 0.40 -24.48
C GLY A 79 -9.14 0.15 -24.44
N GLY A 80 -8.36 1.22 -24.41
CA GLY A 80 -6.90 1.15 -24.42
C GLY A 80 -6.34 0.80 -25.81
N TYR A 81 -5.89 -0.44 -26.02
CA TYR A 81 -5.27 -0.85 -27.29
C TYR A 81 -6.29 -1.06 -28.42
N LEU A 82 -5.88 -0.78 -29.66
CA LEU A 82 -6.73 -0.97 -30.85
C LEU A 82 -7.06 -2.44 -31.16
N LYS A 83 -6.10 -3.35 -30.93
CA LYS A 83 -6.22 -4.79 -31.27
C LYS A 83 -6.02 -5.72 -30.08
N LEU A 84 -5.20 -5.32 -29.11
CA LEU A 84 -4.93 -6.15 -27.94
C LEU A 84 -6.09 -6.00 -26.96
N HIS A 85 -6.68 -7.13 -26.59
CA HIS A 85 -7.71 -7.15 -25.56
C HIS A 85 -7.15 -6.63 -24.24
N SER A 86 -7.84 -5.63 -23.67
CA SER A 86 -7.48 -4.97 -22.43
C SER A 86 -8.73 -4.85 -21.57
N THR A 87 -8.58 -5.07 -20.27
CA THR A 87 -9.66 -4.88 -19.29
C THR A 87 -9.42 -3.60 -18.50
N VAL A 88 -10.50 -2.88 -18.19
CA VAL A 88 -10.43 -1.62 -17.44
C VAL A 88 -9.89 -1.85 -16.04
N MET A 89 -10.17 -3.00 -15.43
CA MET A 89 -9.68 -3.38 -14.10
C MET A 89 -8.68 -4.54 -14.18
N ARG A 90 -7.59 -4.44 -13.42
CA ARG A 90 -6.61 -5.51 -13.19
C ARG A 90 -7.18 -6.50 -12.17
N ILE A 91 -7.85 -7.52 -12.67
CA ILE A 91 -8.45 -8.57 -11.84
C ILE A 91 -7.50 -9.76 -11.77
N LYS A 92 -7.19 -10.21 -10.55
CA LYS A 92 -6.38 -11.40 -10.32
C LYS A 92 -7.24 -12.49 -9.72
N ASP A 93 -7.60 -13.47 -10.55
CA ASP A 93 -8.22 -14.73 -10.11
C ASP A 93 -9.52 -14.56 -9.29
N SER A 94 -10.31 -13.50 -9.57
CA SER A 94 -11.57 -13.20 -8.87
C SER A 94 -12.73 -13.00 -9.86
N LEU A 95 -13.56 -14.03 -10.01
CA LEU A 95 -14.77 -13.96 -10.83
C LEU A 95 -15.81 -12.97 -10.27
N GLU A 96 -15.84 -12.82 -8.95
CA GLU A 96 -16.76 -11.91 -8.26
C GLU A 96 -16.49 -10.46 -8.67
N GLN A 97 -15.23 -10.03 -8.64
CA GLN A 97 -14.82 -8.70 -9.11
C GLN A 97 -15.26 -8.45 -10.56
N LEU A 98 -15.03 -9.44 -11.44
CA LEU A 98 -15.42 -9.34 -12.84
C LEU A 98 -16.94 -9.25 -13.01
N SER A 99 -17.69 -10.01 -12.21
CA SER A 99 -19.15 -9.96 -12.24
C SER A 99 -19.67 -8.58 -11.85
N TYR A 100 -19.23 -8.03 -10.72
CA TYR A 100 -19.65 -6.69 -10.27
C TYR A 100 -19.28 -5.61 -11.28
N LEU A 101 -18.07 -5.66 -11.82
CA LEU A 101 -17.60 -4.73 -12.84
C LEU A 101 -18.46 -4.78 -14.11
N ARG A 102 -18.82 -5.97 -14.59
CA ARG A 102 -19.70 -6.16 -15.75
C ARG A 102 -21.09 -5.57 -15.54
N HIS A 103 -21.68 -5.80 -14.36
CA HIS A 103 -23.00 -5.25 -14.05
C HIS A 103 -22.96 -3.72 -13.94
N ALA A 104 -21.91 -3.16 -13.31
CA ALA A 104 -21.73 -1.72 -13.22
C ALA A 104 -21.49 -1.07 -14.59
N SER A 105 -20.70 -1.72 -15.46
CA SER A 105 -20.51 -1.32 -16.87
C SER A 105 -21.84 -1.29 -17.62
N ALA A 106 -22.60 -2.40 -17.56
CA ALA A 106 -23.86 -2.52 -18.27
C ALA A 106 -24.93 -1.51 -17.79
N ALA A 107 -24.83 -1.05 -16.53
CA ALA A 107 -25.71 -0.04 -15.96
C ALA A 107 -25.25 1.41 -16.23
N GLY A 108 -24.07 1.63 -16.85
CA GLY A 108 -23.48 2.96 -17.06
C GLY A 108 -22.98 3.64 -15.78
N HIS A 109 -22.80 2.89 -14.70
CA HIS A 109 -22.40 3.49 -13.40
C HIS A 109 -20.92 3.88 -13.38
N ILE A 110 -20.10 3.39 -14.31
CA ILE A 110 -18.64 3.60 -14.33
C ILE A 110 -18.17 4.45 -15.52
N ASP A 111 -19.08 5.12 -16.22
CA ASP A 111 -18.77 5.95 -17.38
C ASP A 111 -17.80 7.09 -17.02
N PHE A 112 -17.95 7.69 -15.83
CA PHE A 112 -16.99 8.68 -15.34
C PHE A 112 -15.58 8.11 -15.17
N VAL A 113 -15.45 6.85 -14.74
CA VAL A 113 -14.15 6.19 -14.62
C VAL A 113 -13.52 6.00 -16.00
N TYR A 114 -14.33 5.70 -17.02
CA TYR A 114 -13.87 5.60 -18.41
C TYR A 114 -13.35 6.93 -18.92
N GLU A 115 -14.11 8.01 -18.75
CA GLU A 115 -13.70 9.35 -19.13
C GLU A 115 -12.40 9.79 -18.45
N CYS A 116 -12.22 9.45 -17.17
CA CYS A 116 -10.97 9.71 -16.44
C CYS A 116 -9.78 8.96 -17.03
N LEU A 117 -9.96 7.67 -17.35
CA LEU A 117 -8.88 6.85 -17.92
C LEU A 117 -8.52 7.29 -19.33
N ASP A 118 -9.51 7.77 -20.08
CA ASP A 118 -9.30 8.38 -21.39
C ASP A 118 -8.53 9.70 -21.27
N ALA A 119 -8.90 10.55 -20.30
CA ALA A 119 -8.14 11.78 -19.99
C ALA A 119 -6.66 11.50 -19.72
N LEU A 120 -6.37 10.49 -18.88
CA LEU A 120 -5.00 10.06 -18.58
C LEU A 120 -4.29 9.44 -19.79
N GLY A 121 -5.03 8.68 -20.61
CA GLY A 121 -4.50 7.98 -21.77
C GLY A 121 -4.25 8.86 -22.98
N GLU A 122 -4.95 9.99 -23.09
CA GLU A 122 -4.83 10.96 -24.17
C GLU A 122 -3.64 11.90 -24.02
N THR A 123 -2.99 11.95 -22.86
CA THR A 123 -1.77 12.76 -22.65
C THR A 123 -0.62 12.25 -23.53
N PRO A 124 -0.11 13.06 -24.47
CA PRO A 124 0.96 12.63 -25.37
C PRO A 124 2.33 12.79 -24.72
N TRP A 125 3.21 11.82 -24.95
CA TRP A 125 4.56 11.74 -24.40
C TRP A 125 5.60 11.64 -25.51
N ARG A 126 6.83 12.01 -25.15
CA ARG A 126 8.03 11.81 -25.99
C ARG A 126 9.23 11.46 -25.12
N ILE A 127 10.28 10.93 -25.76
CA ILE A 127 11.55 10.66 -25.08
C ILE A 127 12.39 11.93 -24.92
N ASN A 128 12.98 12.11 -23.74
CA ASN A 128 13.98 13.13 -23.48
C ASN A 128 15.33 12.70 -24.09
N ASN A 129 15.60 13.14 -25.32
CA ASN A 129 16.82 12.76 -26.04
C ASN A 129 18.10 13.21 -25.35
N LYS A 130 18.07 14.34 -24.64
CA LYS A 130 19.24 14.85 -23.90
C LYS A 130 19.60 13.90 -22.76
N ILE A 131 18.60 13.48 -21.98
CA ILE A 131 18.79 12.52 -20.88
C ILE A 131 19.14 11.13 -21.41
N LEU A 132 18.46 10.66 -22.46
CA LEU A 132 18.77 9.36 -23.06
C LEU A 132 20.24 9.28 -23.45
N ASN A 133 20.81 10.31 -24.08
CA ASN A 133 22.22 10.32 -24.47
C ASN A 133 23.17 10.18 -23.28
N VAL A 134 22.93 10.93 -22.20
CA VAL A 134 23.73 10.84 -20.96
C VAL A 134 23.61 9.46 -20.32
N VAL A 135 22.39 8.93 -20.27
CA VAL A 135 22.11 7.59 -19.73
C VAL A 135 22.83 6.50 -20.55
N LEU A 136 22.86 6.62 -21.88
CA LEU A 136 23.55 5.67 -22.75
C LEU A 136 25.07 5.72 -22.57
N GLU A 137 25.64 6.89 -22.35
CA GLU A 137 27.07 7.04 -22.02
C GLU A 137 27.40 6.32 -20.69
N VAL A 138 26.62 6.59 -19.64
CA VAL A 138 26.75 5.91 -18.34
C VAL A 138 26.56 4.39 -18.46
N TRP A 139 25.55 3.95 -19.20
CA TRP A 139 25.24 2.54 -19.40
C TRP A 139 26.41 1.78 -20.05
N ASN A 140 27.05 2.41 -21.05
CA ASN A 140 28.18 1.87 -21.78
C ASN A 140 29.48 1.90 -20.96
N GLU A 141 29.66 2.86 -20.05
CA GLU A 141 30.76 2.83 -19.07
C GLU A 141 30.67 1.64 -18.12
N GLY A 142 29.46 1.14 -17.86
CA GLY A 142 29.22 -0.06 -17.06
C GLY A 142 29.42 0.11 -15.55
N LYS A 143 29.55 1.35 -15.07
CA LYS A 143 29.72 1.71 -13.66
C LYS A 143 28.38 1.98 -12.97
N ASN A 144 28.40 2.01 -11.64
CA ASN A 144 27.25 2.42 -10.83
C ASN A 144 27.20 3.95 -10.73
N ILE A 145 26.28 4.59 -11.45
CA ILE A 145 26.05 6.03 -11.42
C ILE A 145 24.55 6.28 -11.41
N ALA A 146 24.08 7.13 -10.48
CA ALA A 146 22.68 7.55 -10.37
C ALA A 146 21.66 6.39 -10.43
N GLY A 147 21.94 5.30 -9.71
CA GLY A 147 21.05 4.14 -9.62
C GLY A 147 21.11 3.16 -10.80
N ILE A 148 21.93 3.42 -11.83
CA ILE A 148 22.15 2.45 -12.90
C ILE A 148 23.03 1.30 -12.36
N PRO A 149 22.58 0.04 -12.43
CA PRO A 149 23.31 -1.09 -11.86
C PRO A 149 24.58 -1.38 -12.70
N PRO A 150 25.75 -1.63 -12.06
CA PRO A 150 27.00 -1.90 -12.78
C PRO A 150 26.98 -3.25 -13.52
N VAL A 151 27.86 -3.41 -14.51
CA VAL A 151 28.01 -4.68 -15.26
C VAL A 151 28.42 -5.82 -14.33
N GLN A 152 29.37 -5.55 -13.45
CA GLN A 152 29.82 -6.49 -12.43
C GLN A 152 29.69 -5.82 -11.06
N LEU A 153 29.05 -6.52 -10.14
CA LEU A 153 29.01 -6.11 -8.74
C LEU A 153 30.28 -6.64 -8.06
N GLU A 154 31.26 -5.76 -7.89
CA GLU A 154 32.50 -6.07 -7.16
C GLU A 154 32.21 -6.10 -5.66
N VAL A 155 32.08 -7.30 -5.10
CA VAL A 155 31.93 -7.53 -3.66
C VAL A 155 33.02 -8.49 -3.22
N GLU A 156 33.79 -8.11 -2.21
CA GLU A 156 34.81 -8.97 -1.61
C GLU A 156 34.14 -10.20 -0.99
N GLU A 157 34.52 -11.38 -1.49
CA GLU A 157 34.02 -12.63 -0.95
C GLU A 157 34.77 -12.95 0.35
N PRO A 158 34.05 -13.24 1.46
CA PRO A 158 34.71 -13.54 2.72
C PRO A 158 35.61 -14.77 2.54
N PRO A 159 36.77 -14.84 3.20
CA PRO A 159 37.60 -16.03 3.14
C PRO A 159 36.84 -17.22 3.76
N PRO A 160 37.03 -18.44 3.24
CA PRO A 160 36.48 -19.63 3.87
C PRO A 160 37.03 -19.76 5.29
N PRO A 161 36.21 -20.16 6.29
CA PRO A 161 36.69 -20.34 7.66
C PRO A 161 37.78 -21.42 7.70
N ALA A 162 38.86 -21.14 8.45
CA ALA A 162 40.00 -22.06 8.58
C ALA A 162 39.70 -23.26 9.49
N ASP A 163 38.80 -23.08 10.47
CA ASP A 163 38.40 -24.10 11.44
C ASP A 163 37.03 -24.71 11.10
N ASP A 164 36.80 -25.95 11.53
CA ASP A 164 35.53 -26.68 11.35
C ASP A 164 34.46 -26.28 12.39
N ASP A 165 34.47 -25.02 12.88
CA ASP A 165 33.44 -24.50 13.78
C ASP A 165 32.10 -24.39 13.03
N PRO A 166 31.03 -25.09 13.47
CA PRO A 166 29.72 -25.02 12.86
C PRO A 166 29.15 -23.59 12.80
N ARG A 167 29.43 -22.73 13.79
CA ARG A 167 28.92 -21.34 13.82
C ARG A 167 29.63 -20.45 12.81
N ALA A 168 30.97 -20.53 12.74
CA ALA A 168 31.75 -19.82 11.72
C ALA A 168 31.35 -20.25 10.30
N ARG A 169 31.16 -21.56 10.06
CA ARG A 169 30.69 -22.09 8.77
C ARG A 169 29.28 -21.61 8.42
N ALA A 170 28.36 -21.63 9.37
CA ALA A 170 27.00 -21.11 9.16
C ALA A 170 27.01 -19.61 8.82
N THR A 171 27.85 -18.83 9.50
CA THR A 171 28.01 -17.39 9.27
C THR A 171 28.60 -17.11 7.88
N TYR A 172 29.63 -17.87 7.48
CA TYR A 172 30.21 -17.81 6.14
C TYR A 172 29.18 -18.12 5.06
N LEU A 173 28.45 -19.24 5.19
CA LEU A 173 27.41 -19.63 4.23
C LEU A 173 26.29 -18.59 4.14
N PHE A 174 25.90 -17.99 5.27
CA PHE A 174 24.92 -16.92 5.30
C PHE A 174 25.42 -15.68 4.53
N LYS A 175 26.65 -15.24 4.77
CA LYS A 175 27.27 -14.11 4.07
C LYS A 175 27.39 -14.39 2.57
N MET A 176 27.92 -15.55 2.19
CA MET A 176 28.07 -15.96 0.80
C MET A 176 26.71 -16.02 0.08
N LYS A 177 25.67 -16.55 0.74
CA LYS A 177 24.32 -16.55 0.20
C LYS A 177 23.76 -15.14 -0.01
N SER A 178 24.05 -14.21 0.90
CA SER A 178 23.69 -12.79 0.73
C SER A 178 24.37 -12.22 -0.51
N ILE A 179 25.70 -12.34 -0.62
CA ILE A 179 26.48 -11.83 -1.76
C ILE A 179 25.98 -12.40 -3.09
N LEU A 180 25.71 -13.71 -3.16
CA LEU A 180 25.17 -14.34 -4.36
C LEU A 180 23.76 -13.84 -4.70
N THR A 181 22.95 -13.53 -3.68
CA THR A 181 21.62 -12.94 -3.87
C THR A 181 21.75 -11.51 -4.40
N ASP A 182 22.69 -10.73 -3.87
CA ASP A 182 22.94 -9.35 -4.31
C ASP A 182 23.45 -9.31 -5.75
N LYS A 183 24.38 -10.19 -6.14
CA LYS A 183 24.84 -10.36 -7.53
C LYS A 183 23.68 -10.71 -8.48
N ARG A 184 22.76 -11.59 -8.06
CA ARG A 184 21.57 -11.94 -8.87
C ARG A 184 20.57 -10.79 -8.98
N ASN A 185 20.35 -10.06 -7.89
CA ASN A 185 19.48 -8.89 -7.88
C ASN A 185 20.05 -7.81 -8.82
N ASN A 186 21.35 -7.52 -8.74
CA ASN A 186 22.04 -6.58 -9.64
C ASN A 186 21.85 -6.97 -11.12
N HIS A 187 22.01 -8.26 -11.44
CA HIS A 187 21.77 -8.74 -12.80
C HIS A 187 20.30 -8.55 -13.24
N GLY A 188 19.34 -8.86 -12.36
CA GLY A 188 17.91 -8.64 -12.64
C GLY A 188 17.58 -7.17 -12.90
N GLU A 189 18.08 -6.26 -12.05
CA GLU A 189 17.92 -4.81 -12.23
C GLU A 189 18.58 -4.33 -13.54
N ARG A 190 19.77 -4.84 -13.87
CA ARG A 190 20.46 -4.50 -15.11
C ARG A 190 19.66 -4.92 -16.34
N CYS A 191 19.08 -6.12 -16.35
CA CYS A 191 18.17 -6.55 -17.40
C CYS A 191 16.92 -5.66 -17.48
N HIS A 192 16.35 -5.25 -16.35
CA HIS A 192 15.19 -4.36 -16.32
C HIS A 192 15.50 -2.98 -16.94
N VAL A 193 16.65 -2.37 -16.58
CA VAL A 193 17.12 -1.12 -17.18
C VAL A 193 17.36 -1.28 -18.68
N ASN A 194 17.97 -2.39 -19.11
CA ASN A 194 18.20 -2.65 -20.55
C ASN A 194 16.88 -2.64 -21.35
N TYR A 195 15.84 -3.32 -20.86
CA TYR A 195 14.51 -3.29 -21.49
C TYR A 195 13.96 -1.87 -21.63
N LYS A 196 14.11 -1.05 -20.59
CA LYS A 196 13.65 0.33 -20.57
C LYS A 196 14.37 1.19 -21.60
N LEU A 197 15.70 1.04 -21.71
CA LEU A 197 16.52 1.77 -22.69
C LEU A 197 16.22 1.34 -24.12
N GLU A 198 16.00 0.06 -24.37
CA GLU A 198 15.65 -0.43 -25.70
C GLU A 198 14.25 0.05 -26.13
N VAL A 199 13.29 0.11 -25.20
CA VAL A 199 11.99 0.77 -25.47
C VAL A 199 12.20 2.26 -25.72
N ALA A 200 12.95 2.99 -24.89
CA ALA A 200 13.20 4.41 -25.10
C ALA A 200 13.87 4.70 -26.47
N ARG A 201 14.85 3.89 -26.86
CA ARG A 201 15.52 3.98 -28.17
C ARG A 201 14.55 3.76 -29.33
N ALA A 202 13.61 2.83 -29.19
CA ALA A 202 12.63 2.54 -30.23
C ALA A 202 11.65 3.69 -30.49
N PHE A 203 11.35 4.52 -29.48
CA PHE A 203 10.39 5.62 -29.55
C PHE A 203 11.04 7.02 -29.56
N VAL A 204 12.37 7.11 -29.79
CA VAL A 204 13.16 8.34 -29.67
C VAL A 204 12.67 9.52 -30.53
N ASN A 205 12.05 9.20 -31.67
CA ASN A 205 11.55 10.19 -32.64
C ASN A 205 10.02 10.24 -32.71
N ASP A 206 9.34 9.47 -31.87
CA ASP A 206 7.90 9.29 -31.93
C ASP A 206 7.20 10.03 -30.79
N GLU A 207 6.00 10.51 -31.08
CA GLU A 207 5.01 10.83 -30.06
C GLU A 207 4.25 9.55 -29.72
N PHE A 208 4.03 9.30 -28.44
CA PHE A 208 3.33 8.09 -27.98
C PHE A 208 2.46 8.35 -26.76
N TYR A 209 1.59 7.38 -26.49
CA TYR A 209 0.53 7.45 -25.49
C TYR A 209 0.55 6.22 -24.61
N PHE A 210 0.17 6.41 -23.34
CA PHE A 210 0.04 5.34 -22.37
C PHE A 210 -1.44 5.04 -22.12
N PRO A 211 -2.01 3.96 -22.69
CA PRO A 211 -3.34 3.54 -22.26
C PRO A 211 -3.31 3.17 -20.77
N HIS A 212 -4.30 3.61 -19.99
CA HIS A 212 -4.40 3.35 -18.56
C HIS A 212 -5.49 2.32 -18.24
N ASN A 213 -5.30 1.59 -17.15
CA ASN A 213 -6.31 0.77 -16.49
C ASN A 213 -6.23 0.97 -14.97
N VAL A 214 -7.16 0.41 -14.20
CA VAL A 214 -7.20 0.53 -12.74
C VAL A 214 -6.88 -0.78 -12.04
N ASP A 215 -6.36 -0.73 -10.82
CA ASP A 215 -6.47 -1.88 -9.91
C ASP A 215 -7.89 -2.00 -9.33
N PHE A 216 -8.16 -3.04 -8.54
CA PHE A 216 -9.49 -3.23 -7.96
C PHE A 216 -9.93 -2.13 -6.99
N ARG A 217 -9.01 -1.25 -6.57
CA ARG A 217 -9.29 -0.11 -5.69
C ARG A 217 -9.56 1.18 -6.47
N GLY A 218 -9.35 1.17 -7.78
CA GLY A 218 -9.50 2.32 -8.67
C GLY A 218 -8.20 3.06 -8.99
N ARG A 219 -7.04 2.70 -8.41
CA ARG A 219 -5.79 3.40 -8.74
C ARG A 219 -5.42 3.15 -10.19
N ALA A 220 -5.18 4.23 -10.95
CA ALA A 220 -4.81 4.13 -12.36
C ALA A 220 -3.33 3.74 -12.55
N TYR A 221 -3.08 2.96 -13.60
CA TYR A 221 -1.77 2.47 -14.01
C TYR A 221 -1.67 2.41 -15.54
N PRO A 222 -0.56 2.84 -16.15
CA PRO A 222 -0.24 2.52 -17.54
C PRO A 222 -0.26 1.01 -17.79
N ILE A 223 -0.88 0.58 -18.89
CA ILE A 223 -0.87 -0.82 -19.33
C ILE A 223 0.54 -1.26 -19.78
N PRO A 224 1.34 -0.46 -20.53
CA PRO A 224 2.72 -0.81 -20.86
C PRO A 224 3.60 -0.89 -19.60
N PRO A 225 4.20 -2.05 -19.26
CA PRO A 225 4.83 -2.25 -17.96
C PRO A 225 6.31 -1.85 -17.90
N HIS A 226 7.00 -1.70 -19.04
CA HIS A 226 8.46 -1.62 -19.08
C HIS A 226 9.03 -0.19 -18.96
N LEU A 227 8.48 0.76 -19.72
CA LEU A 227 8.81 2.18 -19.65
C LEU A 227 7.50 2.96 -19.54
N ASN A 228 7.29 3.66 -18.43
CA ASN A 228 6.15 4.54 -18.19
C ASN A 228 6.48 5.51 -17.04
N HIS A 229 5.68 6.57 -16.88
CA HIS A 229 5.93 7.65 -15.92
C HIS A 229 5.71 7.25 -14.44
N ILE A 230 5.07 6.11 -14.16
CA ILE A 230 4.95 5.57 -12.78
C ILE A 230 6.24 4.87 -12.31
N GLY A 231 7.18 4.62 -13.23
CA GLY A 231 8.46 3.99 -12.94
C GLY A 231 9.38 4.77 -12.00
N ASP A 232 10.60 4.25 -11.86
CA ASP A 232 11.71 4.86 -11.12
C ASP A 232 12.17 6.21 -11.70
N ASP A 233 13.04 6.92 -10.97
CA ASP A 233 13.61 8.22 -11.37
C ASP A 233 14.13 8.22 -12.82
N LEU A 234 14.85 7.15 -13.24
CA LEU A 234 15.31 7.01 -14.62
C LEU A 234 14.16 7.01 -15.63
N SER A 235 13.07 6.27 -15.35
CA SER A 235 11.89 6.25 -16.24
C SER A 235 11.27 7.63 -16.38
N ARG A 236 11.19 8.38 -15.27
CA ARG A 236 10.59 9.72 -15.24
C ARG A 236 11.47 10.74 -15.95
N GLY A 237 12.78 10.74 -15.70
CA GLY A 237 13.72 11.63 -16.38
C GLY A 237 13.82 11.40 -17.90
N LEU A 238 13.50 10.19 -18.38
CA LEU A 238 13.45 9.86 -19.81
C LEU A 238 12.18 10.36 -20.52
N LEU A 239 11.15 10.82 -19.80
CA LEU A 239 9.85 11.14 -20.36
C LEU A 239 9.56 12.64 -20.27
N LEU A 240 9.06 13.21 -21.37
CA LEU A 240 8.55 14.58 -21.45
C LEU A 240 7.13 14.55 -22.01
N PHE A 241 6.35 15.60 -21.75
CA PHE A 241 5.14 15.81 -22.53
C PHE A 241 5.50 16.07 -24.00
N ALA A 242 4.67 15.61 -24.93
CA ALA A 242 4.86 15.95 -26.34
C ALA A 242 4.42 17.38 -26.65
N GLU A 243 3.38 17.86 -25.94
CA GLU A 243 2.90 19.24 -26.01
C GLU A 243 3.90 20.18 -25.33
N HIS A 244 4.17 21.31 -25.97
CA HIS A 244 5.00 22.37 -25.43
C HIS A 244 4.12 23.56 -24.99
N ARG A 245 4.47 24.21 -23.87
CA ARG A 245 3.81 25.43 -23.41
C ARG A 245 4.81 26.50 -22.98
N PRO A 246 4.55 27.79 -23.27
CA PRO A 246 5.41 28.88 -22.81
C PRO A 246 5.40 28.93 -21.27
N LEU A 247 6.58 29.07 -20.67
CA LEU A 247 6.72 29.10 -19.21
C LEU A 247 5.91 30.23 -18.55
N GLY A 248 5.94 31.42 -19.14
CA GLY A 248 5.50 32.63 -18.45
C GLY A 248 6.34 32.92 -17.19
N GLU A 249 5.95 33.95 -16.45
CA GLU A 249 6.64 34.32 -15.20
C GLU A 249 6.50 33.23 -14.13
N ARG A 250 5.27 32.71 -13.97
CA ARG A 250 4.96 31.68 -12.98
C ARG A 250 5.61 30.33 -13.30
N GLY A 251 5.63 29.90 -14.55
CA GLY A 251 6.27 28.63 -14.92
C GLY A 251 7.78 28.64 -14.73
N LEU A 252 8.45 29.78 -14.96
CA LEU A 252 9.88 29.88 -14.64
C LEU A 252 10.14 29.72 -13.14
N ARG A 253 9.28 30.32 -12.29
CA ARG A 253 9.35 30.14 -10.83
C ARG A 253 9.10 28.67 -10.45
N TRP A 254 8.12 28.02 -11.06
CA TRP A 254 7.80 26.62 -10.79
C TRP A 254 8.91 25.65 -11.23
N LEU A 255 9.62 25.91 -12.33
CA LEU A 255 10.81 25.13 -12.69
C LEU A 255 11.91 25.23 -11.63
N LYS A 256 12.15 26.43 -11.08
CA LYS A 256 13.13 26.63 -9.99
C LYS A 256 12.73 25.87 -8.73
N ILE A 257 11.46 25.95 -8.34
CA ILE A 257 10.91 25.19 -7.22
C ILE A 257 11.05 23.69 -7.47
N HIS A 258 10.81 23.23 -8.70
CA HIS A 258 10.92 21.83 -9.08
C HIS A 258 12.36 21.31 -8.90
N ILE A 259 13.39 22.09 -9.27
CA ILE A 259 14.79 21.75 -8.97
C ILE A 259 15.01 21.55 -7.47
N ALA A 260 14.52 22.48 -6.64
CA ALA A 260 14.66 22.38 -5.18
C ALA A 260 13.95 21.13 -4.63
N ASN A 261 12.76 20.80 -5.13
CA ASN A 261 12.02 19.59 -4.74
C ASN A 261 12.82 18.32 -5.09
N LEU A 262 13.29 18.20 -6.32
CA LEU A 262 14.07 17.04 -6.80
C LEU A 262 15.42 16.90 -6.08
N TYR A 263 16.00 18.00 -5.60
CA TYR A 263 17.22 18.00 -4.80
C TYR A 263 16.99 17.66 -3.32
N GLY A 264 15.74 17.53 -2.87
CA GLY A 264 15.39 17.23 -1.48
C GLY A 264 15.25 18.45 -0.56
N PHE A 265 15.15 19.67 -1.11
CA PHE A 265 14.89 20.91 -0.36
C PHE A 265 13.39 21.25 -0.30
N ASP A 266 12.55 20.23 -0.12
CA ASP A 266 11.09 20.29 -0.20
C ASP A 266 10.41 20.76 1.11
N LYS A 267 11.17 21.06 2.17
CA LYS A 267 10.65 21.52 3.49
C LYS A 267 10.72 23.02 3.69
N ALA A 268 11.28 23.74 2.72
CA ALA A 268 11.29 25.20 2.72
C ALA A 268 10.02 25.76 2.09
N SER A 269 9.76 27.05 2.32
CA SER A 269 8.69 27.77 1.61
C SER A 269 8.97 27.83 0.11
N PHE A 270 7.95 28.03 -0.72
CA PHE A 270 8.14 28.12 -2.18
C PHE A 270 9.13 29.22 -2.61
N ASP A 271 9.19 30.33 -1.87
CA ASP A 271 10.15 31.40 -2.14
C ASP A 271 11.59 30.99 -1.79
N GLU A 272 11.80 30.33 -0.66
CA GLU A 272 13.11 29.76 -0.30
C GLU A 272 13.55 28.68 -1.29
N ARG A 273 12.61 27.88 -1.82
CA ARG A 273 12.87 26.87 -2.84
C ARG A 273 13.27 27.51 -4.18
N ALA A 274 12.60 28.58 -4.59
CA ALA A 274 12.99 29.32 -5.79
C ALA A 274 14.38 29.96 -5.61
N GLN A 275 14.65 30.56 -4.45
CA GLN A 275 15.94 31.15 -4.11
C GLN A 275 17.07 30.11 -4.09
N PHE A 276 16.80 28.89 -3.61
CA PHE A 276 17.76 27.79 -3.62
C PHE A 276 18.32 27.50 -5.02
N ALA A 277 17.47 27.57 -6.05
CA ALA A 277 17.88 27.40 -7.44
C ALA A 277 18.64 28.64 -7.96
N ASP A 278 18.20 29.85 -7.59
CA ASP A 278 18.87 31.09 -7.96
C ASP A 278 20.30 31.18 -7.41
N ASP A 279 20.50 30.75 -6.16
CA ASP A 279 21.82 30.71 -5.51
C ASP A 279 22.79 29.70 -6.17
N ARG A 280 22.26 28.75 -6.94
CA ARG A 280 22.99 27.63 -7.55
C ARG A 280 22.95 27.61 -9.07
N LEU A 281 22.65 28.75 -9.69
CA LEU A 281 22.54 28.84 -11.15
C LEU A 281 23.79 28.36 -11.87
N GLU A 282 24.98 28.57 -11.30
CA GLU A 282 26.23 28.13 -11.89
C GLU A 282 26.42 26.60 -11.81
N GLU A 283 26.05 25.96 -10.69
CA GLU A 283 26.01 24.49 -10.60
C GLU A 283 24.96 23.86 -11.51
N ILE A 284 23.82 24.52 -11.68
CA ILE A 284 22.74 24.08 -12.57
C ILE A 284 23.20 24.11 -14.03
N LYS A 285 23.78 25.24 -14.48
CA LYS A 285 24.34 25.37 -15.83
C LYS A 285 25.47 24.36 -16.08
N ASP A 286 26.39 24.22 -15.13
CA ASP A 286 27.48 23.24 -15.23
C ASP A 286 26.95 21.81 -15.36
N SER A 287 25.94 21.44 -14.57
CA SER A 287 25.31 20.11 -14.66
C SER A 287 24.61 19.88 -16.01
N ALA A 288 23.99 20.92 -16.57
CA ALA A 288 23.31 20.85 -17.87
C ALA A 288 24.29 20.73 -19.06
N GLU A 289 25.40 21.47 -19.02
CA GLU A 289 26.36 21.54 -20.13
C GLU A 289 27.46 20.46 -20.04
N ASN A 290 27.84 20.07 -18.83
CA ASN A 290 28.93 19.14 -18.53
C ASN A 290 28.49 18.01 -17.58
N PRO A 291 27.47 17.20 -17.93
CA PRO A 291 26.85 16.24 -17.00
C PRO A 291 27.80 15.14 -16.52
N LEU A 292 28.75 14.70 -17.36
CA LEU A 292 29.63 13.54 -17.10
C LEU A 292 31.12 13.83 -17.18
N THR A 293 31.53 14.99 -17.74
CA THR A 293 32.94 15.30 -18.00
C THR A 293 33.76 15.36 -16.70
N ALA A 294 35.08 15.17 -16.81
CA ALA A 294 35.97 15.23 -15.65
C ALA A 294 36.05 16.64 -15.03
N GLN A 295 35.73 17.67 -15.81
CA GLN A 295 35.74 19.08 -15.40
C GLN A 295 34.41 19.52 -14.77
N GLY A 296 33.31 18.84 -15.09
CA GLY A 296 32.00 19.12 -14.50
C GLY A 296 31.95 18.75 -13.01
N LYS A 297 31.24 19.55 -12.22
CA LYS A 297 31.05 19.34 -10.77
C LYS A 297 30.09 18.20 -10.46
N LYS A 298 29.28 17.78 -11.44
CA LYS A 298 28.27 16.70 -11.32
C LYS A 298 27.32 16.90 -10.13
N TRP A 299 26.95 18.15 -9.88
CA TRP A 299 26.11 18.55 -8.74
C TRP A 299 24.77 17.80 -8.71
N TRP A 300 24.18 17.56 -9.88
CA TRP A 300 22.94 16.80 -10.03
C TRP A 300 22.96 15.38 -9.42
N LEU A 301 24.14 14.74 -9.29
CA LEU A 301 24.26 13.41 -8.65
C LEU A 301 23.97 13.45 -7.13
N GLY A 302 24.01 14.63 -6.51
CA GLY A 302 23.70 14.82 -5.09
C GLY A 302 22.20 14.99 -4.80
N ALA A 303 21.36 15.02 -5.82
CA ALA A 303 19.90 15.14 -5.68
C ALA A 303 19.27 13.82 -5.20
N ASP A 304 18.08 13.91 -4.59
CA ASP A 304 17.28 12.73 -4.23
C ASP A 304 16.78 12.00 -5.49
N ASP A 305 16.41 12.76 -6.53
CA ASP A 305 15.97 12.28 -7.84
C ASP A 305 16.91 12.79 -8.97
N PRO A 306 18.07 12.16 -9.17
CA PRO A 306 19.15 12.71 -9.98
C PRO A 306 18.81 12.86 -11.47
N TRP A 307 18.13 11.89 -12.10
CA TRP A 307 17.83 11.97 -13.54
C TRP A 307 16.78 13.04 -13.85
N GLN A 308 15.74 13.15 -13.02
CA GLN A 308 14.76 14.24 -13.11
C GLN A 308 15.42 15.60 -12.82
N CYS A 309 16.33 15.68 -11.83
CA CYS A 309 17.06 16.90 -11.50
C CYS A 309 17.92 17.37 -12.69
N LEU A 310 18.66 16.45 -13.32
CA LEU A 310 19.43 16.75 -14.52
C LEU A 310 18.55 17.23 -15.68
N ALA A 311 17.39 16.59 -15.90
CA ALA A 311 16.43 17.00 -16.92
C ALA A 311 15.96 18.43 -16.70
N THR A 312 15.64 18.77 -15.45
CA THR A 312 15.20 20.13 -15.07
C THR A 312 16.33 21.15 -15.17
N CYS A 313 17.57 20.77 -14.83
CA CYS A 313 18.74 21.64 -15.00
C CYS A 313 18.95 22.00 -16.48
N MET A 314 18.82 21.02 -17.38
CA MET A 314 18.89 21.23 -18.83
C MET A 314 17.77 22.14 -19.32
N GLU A 315 16.53 21.94 -18.84
CA GLU A 315 15.37 22.73 -19.23
C GLU A 315 15.52 24.21 -18.79
N LEU A 316 15.89 24.45 -17.53
CA LEU A 316 16.09 25.79 -17.00
C LEU A 316 17.26 26.51 -17.70
N THR A 317 18.35 25.80 -17.96
CA THR A 317 19.52 26.39 -18.64
C THR A 317 19.18 26.83 -20.06
N GLU A 318 18.40 26.04 -20.81
CA GLU A 318 17.95 26.45 -22.15
C GLU A 318 16.98 27.64 -22.10
N ALA A 319 16.07 27.67 -21.13
CA ALA A 319 15.18 28.82 -20.93
C ALA A 319 15.97 30.11 -20.67
N LEU A 320 17.02 30.04 -19.84
CA LEU A 320 17.87 31.18 -19.48
C LEU A 320 18.82 31.63 -20.61
N LYS A 321 19.02 30.84 -21.66
CA LYS A 321 19.77 31.25 -22.85
C LYS A 321 18.96 32.19 -23.75
N LEU A 322 17.63 32.19 -23.65
CA LEU A 322 16.79 33.12 -24.40
C LEU A 322 16.85 34.53 -23.80
N PRO A 323 16.76 35.59 -24.64
CA PRO A 323 16.66 36.97 -24.15
C PRO A 323 15.47 37.20 -23.21
N ASN A 324 14.37 36.46 -23.43
CA ASN A 324 13.21 36.44 -22.56
C ASN A 324 12.86 34.98 -22.20
N PRO A 325 13.27 34.50 -21.01
CA PRO A 325 13.01 33.13 -20.55
C PRO A 325 11.52 32.78 -20.44
N TYR A 326 10.63 33.75 -20.28
CA TYR A 326 9.19 33.52 -20.15
C TYR A 326 8.53 32.98 -21.42
N LEU A 327 9.18 33.16 -22.59
CA LEU A 327 8.69 32.67 -23.87
C LEU A 327 9.24 31.27 -24.22
N TYR A 328 10.10 30.69 -23.38
CA TYR A 328 10.61 29.35 -23.60
C TYR A 328 9.45 28.34 -23.54
N GLU A 329 9.32 27.53 -24.59
CA GLU A 329 8.28 26.51 -24.70
C GLU A 329 8.71 25.20 -24.04
N SER A 330 8.46 25.10 -22.74
CA SER A 330 8.79 23.93 -21.91
C SER A 330 7.79 22.81 -22.11
N ASN A 331 8.30 21.58 -22.10
CA ASN A 331 7.49 20.36 -22.10
C ASN A 331 7.89 19.39 -20.98
N LEU A 332 8.74 19.85 -20.05
CA LEU A 332 9.05 19.15 -18.81
C LEU A 332 7.82 19.13 -17.87
N PRO A 333 7.39 17.96 -17.39
CA PRO A 333 6.40 17.86 -16.33
C PRO A 333 6.94 18.44 -15.02
N VAL A 334 6.10 19.18 -14.29
CA VAL A 334 6.36 19.63 -12.91
C VAL A 334 5.40 18.91 -11.97
N HIS A 335 5.94 18.38 -10.87
CA HIS A 335 5.22 17.53 -9.94
C HIS A 335 4.70 18.33 -8.74
N GLN A 336 3.49 18.00 -8.29
CA GLN A 336 2.91 18.45 -7.04
C GLN A 336 2.50 17.20 -6.24
N ASP A 337 3.12 17.01 -5.08
CA ASP A 337 2.97 15.79 -4.27
C ASP A 337 2.12 16.04 -3.02
N GLY A 338 1.18 15.15 -2.73
CA GLY A 338 0.41 15.17 -1.49
C GLY A 338 1.28 14.84 -0.27
N THR A 339 1.26 15.68 0.77
CA THR A 339 2.02 15.41 2.01
C THR A 339 1.35 14.31 2.83
N CYS A 340 1.74 13.05 2.58
CA CYS A 340 1.13 11.87 3.20
C CYS A 340 -0.38 11.78 2.92
N ASN A 341 -0.74 11.63 1.64
CA ASN A 341 -2.11 11.72 1.16
C ASN A 341 -3.13 10.84 1.92
N GLY A 342 -2.74 9.63 2.35
CA GLY A 342 -3.59 8.79 3.19
C GLY A 342 -4.00 9.44 4.52
N LEU A 343 -3.10 10.17 5.20
CA LEU A 343 -3.43 10.94 6.40
C LEU A 343 -4.26 12.19 6.07
N GLN A 344 -4.06 12.82 4.91
CA GLN A 344 -4.90 13.93 4.46
C GLN A 344 -6.36 13.48 4.32
N HIS A 345 -6.61 12.33 3.69
CA HIS A 345 -7.96 11.75 3.59
C HIS A 345 -8.53 11.41 4.98
N TYR A 346 -7.74 10.81 5.87
CA TYR A 346 -8.22 10.50 7.22
C TYR A 346 -8.55 11.74 8.05
N ALA A 347 -7.71 12.78 8.01
CA ALA A 347 -7.97 14.02 8.73
C ALA A 347 -9.24 14.71 8.22
N ALA A 348 -9.49 14.68 6.90
CA ALA A 348 -10.72 15.21 6.31
C ALA A 348 -11.97 14.38 6.68
N LEU A 349 -11.86 13.04 6.72
CA LEU A 349 -12.95 12.15 7.14
C LEU A 349 -13.26 12.29 8.64
N GLY A 350 -12.23 12.28 9.48
CA GLY A 350 -12.33 12.30 10.94
C GLY A 350 -12.55 13.68 11.54
N GLY A 351 -12.30 14.76 10.78
CA GLY A 351 -12.41 16.12 11.30
C GLY A 351 -11.27 16.47 12.28
N ASP A 352 -10.11 15.82 12.17
CA ASP A 352 -8.97 15.98 13.09
C ASP A 352 -8.21 17.30 12.83
N ALA A 353 -8.53 18.38 13.56
CA ALA A 353 -7.93 19.71 13.33
C ALA A 353 -6.40 19.74 13.51
N THR A 354 -5.88 19.14 14.58
CA THR A 354 -4.42 19.03 14.80
C THR A 354 -3.75 18.18 13.72
N GLY A 355 -4.39 17.07 13.35
CA GLY A 355 -3.92 16.21 12.26
C GLY A 355 -3.85 16.95 10.93
N ALA A 356 -4.90 17.73 10.62
CA ALA A 356 -5.04 18.54 9.41
C ALA A 356 -3.90 19.56 9.26
N GLN A 357 -3.47 20.21 10.35
CA GLN A 357 -2.30 21.11 10.34
C GLN A 357 -1.01 20.38 9.97
N HIS A 358 -0.79 19.19 10.52
CA HIS A 358 0.45 18.44 10.30
C HIS A 358 0.57 17.81 8.90
N VAL A 359 -0.52 17.74 8.15
CA VAL A 359 -0.59 17.19 6.79
C VAL A 359 -0.98 18.24 5.74
N ASN A 360 -0.78 19.52 6.07
CA ASN A 360 -0.96 20.67 5.17
C ASN A 360 -2.39 20.86 4.64
N LEU A 361 -3.42 20.44 5.39
CA LEU A 361 -4.80 20.81 5.06
C LEU A 361 -5.16 22.22 5.55
N GLU A 362 -4.46 22.73 6.57
CA GLU A 362 -4.58 24.12 7.01
C GLU A 362 -3.45 25.00 6.46
N HIS A 363 -3.74 26.29 6.33
CA HIS A 363 -2.75 27.28 5.93
C HIS A 363 -1.56 27.32 6.89
N GLY A 364 -0.35 27.34 6.33
CA GLY A 364 0.89 27.48 7.07
C GLY A 364 1.90 28.30 6.29
N LEU A 365 2.81 28.99 7.00
CA LEU A 365 3.89 29.76 6.37
C LEU A 365 4.96 28.89 5.71
N ARG A 366 5.06 27.62 6.16
CA ARG A 366 5.96 26.60 5.65
C ARG A 366 5.24 25.26 5.59
N PRO A 367 5.67 24.34 4.71
CA PRO A 367 5.15 22.98 4.71
C PRO A 367 5.36 22.31 6.07
N ALA A 368 4.29 21.80 6.66
CA ALA A 368 4.36 20.94 7.82
C ALA A 368 4.96 19.58 7.43
N ASP A 369 5.69 18.98 8.38
CA ASP A 369 6.34 17.69 8.21
C ASP A 369 5.91 16.74 9.33
N VAL A 370 4.79 16.04 9.10
CA VAL A 370 4.23 15.05 10.05
C VAL A 370 5.29 14.06 10.55
N TYR A 371 6.23 13.67 9.70
CA TYR A 371 7.28 12.71 10.06
C TYR A 371 8.24 13.27 11.11
N SER A 372 8.68 14.54 10.97
CA SER A 372 9.53 15.19 11.98
C SER A 372 8.75 15.49 13.26
N HIS A 373 7.44 15.72 13.18
CA HIS A 373 6.61 15.87 14.37
C HIS A 373 6.51 14.54 15.15
N VAL A 374 6.17 13.44 14.48
CA VAL A 374 6.13 12.10 15.09
C VAL A 374 7.51 11.70 15.64
N ALA A 375 8.60 11.98 14.93
CA ALA A 375 9.95 11.73 15.43
C ALA A 375 10.22 12.45 16.77
N ARG A 376 9.79 13.72 16.90
CA ARG A 376 9.91 14.48 18.17
C ARG A 376 9.04 13.90 19.28
N MET A 377 7.80 13.49 18.98
CA MET A 377 6.92 12.85 19.97
C MET A 377 7.57 11.57 20.52
N VAL A 378 8.11 10.74 19.62
CA VAL A 378 8.81 9.51 19.98
C VAL A 378 10.07 9.82 20.78
N ASP A 379 10.87 10.83 20.39
CA ASP A 379 12.08 11.21 21.11
C ASP A 379 11.79 11.64 22.55
N VAL A 380 10.67 12.34 22.81
CA VAL A 380 10.24 12.68 24.19
C VAL A 380 9.96 11.42 25.01
N ILE A 381 9.29 10.43 24.42
CA ILE A 381 8.99 9.15 25.09
C ILE A 381 10.28 8.36 25.34
N VAL A 382 11.15 8.26 24.34
CA VAL A 382 12.45 7.59 24.44
C VAL A 382 13.31 8.22 25.53
N ASN A 383 13.37 9.55 25.63
CA ASN A 383 14.14 10.24 26.67
C ASN A 383 13.60 9.94 28.08
N LYS A 384 12.29 9.85 28.24
CA LYS A 384 11.65 9.48 29.51
C LYS A 384 11.97 8.03 29.89
N ASP A 385 11.89 7.11 28.93
CA ASP A 385 12.18 5.69 29.15
C ASP A 385 13.68 5.45 29.40
N ALA A 386 14.55 6.17 28.68
CA ALA A 386 15.99 6.15 28.93
C ALA A 386 16.32 6.61 30.37
N ALA A 387 15.66 7.67 30.86
CA ALA A 387 15.80 8.13 32.23
C ALA A 387 15.26 7.11 33.27
N ALA A 388 14.27 6.29 32.89
CA ALA A 388 13.76 5.18 33.70
C ALA A 388 14.63 3.91 33.63
N GLY A 389 15.69 3.90 32.81
CA GLY A 389 16.65 2.81 32.72
C GLY A 389 16.28 1.70 31.74
N PHE A 390 15.37 1.94 30.79
CA PHE A 390 15.05 0.96 29.74
C PHE A 390 16.25 0.78 28.77
N PRO A 391 16.79 -0.45 28.62
CA PRO A 391 17.97 -0.70 27.79
C PRO A 391 17.81 -0.29 26.33
N GLU A 392 16.65 -0.57 25.75
CA GLU A 392 16.35 -0.25 24.34
C GLU A 392 16.30 1.26 24.11
N ALA A 393 15.72 2.01 25.05
CA ALA A 393 15.61 3.46 24.97
C ALA A 393 16.99 4.13 25.10
N LEU A 394 17.85 3.64 26.00
CA LEU A 394 19.22 4.13 26.17
C LEU A 394 20.06 3.98 24.88
N LEU A 395 19.86 2.91 24.11
CA LEU A 395 20.61 2.66 22.86
C LEU A 395 20.29 3.67 21.75
N VAL A 396 19.05 4.17 21.72
CA VAL A 396 18.52 5.04 20.66
C VAL A 396 18.28 6.48 21.10
N GLN A 397 18.54 6.80 22.36
CA GLN A 397 18.42 8.16 22.89
C GLN A 397 19.21 9.17 22.05
N GLY A 398 18.54 10.22 21.59
CA GLY A 398 19.14 11.26 20.73
C GLY A 398 19.47 10.82 19.30
N LYS A 399 19.04 9.61 18.89
CA LYS A 399 19.28 9.06 17.55
C LYS A 399 18.00 8.90 16.71
N ILE A 400 16.86 9.39 17.21
CA ILE A 400 15.58 9.29 16.51
C ILE A 400 15.49 10.36 15.42
N ALA A 401 15.72 9.95 14.18
CA ALA A 401 15.67 10.83 13.01
C ALA A 401 14.39 10.63 12.18
N ARG A 402 13.97 11.66 11.45
CA ARG A 402 12.85 11.63 10.48
C ARG A 402 12.89 10.39 9.57
N LYS A 403 14.06 10.06 9.04
CA LYS A 403 14.26 8.92 8.12
C LYS A 403 13.90 7.56 8.74
N VAL A 404 14.09 7.40 10.06
CA VAL A 404 13.76 6.17 10.79
C VAL A 404 12.25 5.94 10.87
N VAL A 405 11.48 7.01 11.08
CA VAL A 405 10.01 6.92 11.28
C VAL A 405 9.20 7.10 9.99
N LYS A 406 9.77 7.78 8.97
CA LYS A 406 9.07 8.15 7.72
C LYS A 406 8.33 6.97 7.09
N GLN A 407 9.02 5.85 6.89
CA GLN A 407 8.44 4.69 6.21
C GLN A 407 7.27 4.08 7.00
N THR A 408 7.43 3.96 8.32
CA THR A 408 6.39 3.44 9.20
C THR A 408 5.17 4.35 9.22
N VAL A 409 5.34 5.65 9.45
CA VAL A 409 4.24 6.62 9.45
C VAL A 409 3.49 6.61 8.11
N MET A 410 4.20 6.56 6.99
CA MET A 410 3.61 6.51 5.66
C MET A 410 2.83 5.22 5.39
N THR A 411 3.27 4.08 5.93
CA THR A 411 2.63 2.78 5.66
C THR A 411 1.57 2.39 6.68
N THR A 412 1.54 3.01 7.86
CA THR A 412 0.50 2.77 8.89
C THR A 412 -0.89 3.12 8.40
N VAL A 413 -1.07 4.26 7.72
CA VAL A 413 -2.36 4.60 7.10
C VAL A 413 -2.80 3.60 6.04
N TYR A 414 -1.84 2.86 5.48
CA TYR A 414 -2.06 1.82 4.48
C TYR A 414 -2.04 0.41 5.09
N GLY A 415 -2.30 0.29 6.40
CA GLY A 415 -2.56 -1.00 7.06
C GLY A 415 -1.31 -1.82 7.36
N VAL A 416 -0.15 -1.17 7.57
CA VAL A 416 1.04 -1.88 8.06
C VAL A 416 0.74 -2.49 9.42
N THR A 417 1.12 -3.75 9.61
CA THR A 417 1.02 -4.42 10.92
C THR A 417 2.21 -4.04 11.79
N PHE A 418 2.13 -4.30 13.10
CA PHE A 418 3.26 -4.13 14.01
C PHE A 418 4.54 -4.83 13.52
N ILE A 419 4.41 -6.06 13.00
CA ILE A 419 5.53 -6.83 12.44
C ILE A 419 6.14 -6.09 11.24
N GLY A 420 5.29 -5.58 10.34
CA GLY A 420 5.76 -4.80 9.19
C GLY A 420 6.43 -3.49 9.60
N ALA A 421 5.85 -2.76 10.57
CA ALA A 421 6.42 -1.54 11.12
C ALA A 421 7.81 -1.78 11.75
N ARG A 422 7.94 -2.86 12.55
CA ARG A 422 9.21 -3.29 13.12
C ARG A 422 10.24 -3.57 12.04
N ASP A 423 9.91 -4.37 11.03
CA ASP A 423 10.85 -4.75 9.97
C ASP A 423 11.33 -3.52 9.16
N GLN A 424 10.46 -2.54 8.95
CA GLN A 424 10.81 -1.26 8.32
C GLN A 424 11.77 -0.45 9.19
N ILE A 425 11.49 -0.31 10.48
CA ILE A 425 12.35 0.41 11.43
C ILE A 425 13.69 -0.30 11.56
N GLU A 426 13.71 -1.64 11.70
CA GLU A 426 14.94 -2.43 11.77
C GLU A 426 15.84 -2.16 10.56
N LYS A 427 15.25 -2.10 9.35
CA LYS A 427 15.99 -1.76 8.14
C LYS A 427 16.66 -0.38 8.23
N GLN A 428 15.94 0.65 8.69
CA GLN A 428 16.49 2.00 8.83
C GLN A 428 17.51 2.13 9.97
N LEU A 429 17.32 1.39 11.08
CA LEU A 429 18.25 1.37 12.20
C LEU A 429 19.63 0.82 11.80
N ARG A 430 19.65 -0.18 10.91
CA ARG A 430 20.90 -0.73 10.35
C ARG A 430 21.69 0.34 9.59
N ASP A 431 21.01 1.24 8.90
CA ASP A 431 21.64 2.24 8.04
C ASP A 431 22.05 3.51 8.81
N ILE A 432 21.40 3.82 9.95
CA ILE A 432 21.49 5.14 10.62
C ILE A 432 22.13 5.06 12.02
N VAL A 433 21.99 3.95 12.74
CA VAL A 433 22.18 3.95 14.22
C VAL A 433 23.36 3.08 14.67
N GLY A 434 24.05 2.37 13.76
CA GLY A 434 25.23 1.55 14.10
C GLY A 434 24.94 0.46 15.14
N VAL A 435 23.66 0.09 15.31
CA VAL A 435 23.19 -0.93 16.24
C VAL A 435 23.63 -2.29 15.70
N SER A 436 24.21 -3.13 16.57
CA SER A 436 24.61 -4.48 16.16
C SER A 436 23.38 -5.28 15.71
N ARG A 437 23.61 -6.29 14.86
CA ARG A 437 22.52 -7.12 14.34
C ARG A 437 21.74 -7.82 15.46
N GLU A 438 22.40 -8.14 16.56
CA GLU A 438 21.82 -8.81 17.73
C GLU A 438 20.91 -7.88 18.54
N GLU A 439 21.25 -6.59 18.64
CA GLU A 439 20.50 -5.57 19.39
C GLU A 439 19.40 -4.89 18.55
N SER A 440 19.46 -5.03 17.22
CA SER A 440 18.54 -4.33 16.30
C SER A 440 17.08 -4.73 16.48
N TRP A 441 16.81 -5.99 16.80
CA TRP A 441 15.44 -6.51 16.85
C TRP A 441 14.65 -6.00 18.07
N PRO A 442 15.16 -6.09 19.32
CA PRO A 442 14.45 -5.55 20.49
C PRO A 442 14.22 -4.04 20.39
N VAL A 443 15.23 -3.31 19.91
CA VAL A 443 15.17 -1.86 19.71
C VAL A 443 14.13 -1.49 18.64
N ALA A 444 14.10 -2.20 17.51
CA ALA A 444 13.11 -1.98 16.47
C ALA A 444 11.68 -2.26 16.96
N ALA A 445 11.50 -3.30 17.79
CA ALA A 445 10.20 -3.63 18.36
C ALA A 445 9.72 -2.55 19.34
N TYR A 446 10.59 -2.07 20.22
CA TYR A 446 10.31 -0.96 21.12
C TYR A 446 9.93 0.30 20.34
N LEU A 447 10.74 0.72 19.35
CA LEU A 447 10.46 1.92 18.56
C LEU A 447 9.19 1.79 17.72
N ALA A 448 8.90 0.61 17.16
CA ALA A 448 7.65 0.39 16.43
C ALA A 448 6.42 0.64 17.33
N LYS A 449 6.48 0.20 18.60
CA LYS A 449 5.40 0.46 19.56
C LYS A 449 5.23 1.95 19.84
N GLN A 450 6.33 2.68 20.08
CA GLN A 450 6.26 4.11 20.36
C GLN A 450 5.78 4.93 19.15
N VAL A 451 6.25 4.59 17.94
CA VAL A 451 5.82 5.26 16.69
C VAL A 451 4.34 5.05 16.45
N LEU A 452 3.84 3.81 16.57
CA LEU A 452 2.42 3.52 16.37
C LEU A 452 1.53 4.20 17.42
N GLY A 453 1.98 4.24 18.68
CA GLY A 453 1.29 4.98 19.75
C GLY A 453 1.21 6.48 19.46
N ALA A 454 2.33 7.10 19.08
CA ALA A 454 2.37 8.53 18.76
C ALA A 454 1.48 8.91 17.55
N ILE A 455 1.37 8.04 16.54
CA ILE A 455 0.44 8.24 15.41
C ILE A 455 -1.01 8.17 15.88
N GLY A 456 -1.34 7.20 16.74
CA GLY A 456 -2.69 7.05 17.29
C GLY A 456 -3.15 8.26 18.10
N ASP A 457 -2.25 8.81 18.92
CA ASP A 457 -2.52 10.02 19.71
C ASP A 457 -2.70 11.27 18.82
N LEU A 458 -1.94 11.37 17.73
CA LEU A 458 -2.00 12.50 16.80
C LEU A 458 -3.24 12.49 15.91
N PHE A 459 -3.73 11.29 15.55
CA PHE A 459 -4.86 11.09 14.65
C PHE A 459 -5.90 10.17 15.28
N SER A 460 -6.53 10.63 16.36
CA SER A 460 -7.51 9.86 17.11
C SER A 460 -8.81 9.61 16.32
N GLY A 461 -9.29 10.60 15.54
CA GLY A 461 -10.41 10.45 14.63
C GLY A 461 -10.11 9.42 13.53
N ALA A 462 -8.94 9.54 12.87
CA ALA A 462 -8.45 8.55 11.92
C ALA A 462 -8.40 7.13 12.49
N SER A 463 -7.89 6.98 13.73
CA SER A 463 -7.77 5.69 14.40
C SER A 463 -9.14 5.09 14.71
N SER A 464 -10.09 5.93 15.10
CA SER A 464 -11.49 5.55 15.34
C SER A 464 -12.18 5.08 14.06
N ILE A 465 -11.95 5.77 12.93
CA ILE A 465 -12.46 5.38 11.61
C ILE A 465 -11.82 4.06 11.15
N GLN A 466 -10.50 3.92 11.27
CA GLN A 466 -9.81 2.66 10.93
C GLN A 466 -10.35 1.48 11.71
N HIS A 467 -10.63 1.69 13.00
CA HIS A 467 -11.22 0.68 13.87
C HIS A 467 -12.65 0.34 13.43
N TRP A 468 -13.49 1.35 13.16
CA TRP A 468 -14.85 1.19 12.66
C TRP A 468 -14.89 0.39 11.34
N LEU A 469 -14.04 0.75 10.38
CA LEU A 469 -13.88 0.03 9.11
C LEU A 469 -13.47 -1.43 9.38
N SER A 470 -12.43 -1.64 10.19
CA SER A 470 -11.89 -2.98 10.47
C SER A 470 -12.93 -3.91 11.10
N ILE A 471 -13.74 -3.41 12.04
CA ILE A 471 -14.79 -4.20 12.69
C ILE A 471 -15.96 -4.46 11.75
N SER A 472 -16.42 -3.44 11.01
CA SER A 472 -17.47 -3.60 10.01
C SER A 472 -17.10 -4.69 8.99
N ALA A 473 -15.88 -4.63 8.45
CA ALA A 473 -15.35 -5.64 7.53
C ALA A 473 -15.26 -7.04 8.16
N ARG A 474 -14.91 -7.12 9.45
CA ARG A 474 -14.83 -8.38 10.18
C ARG A 474 -16.21 -9.02 10.34
N LEU A 475 -17.21 -8.23 10.73
CA LEU A 475 -18.60 -8.69 10.89
C LEU A 475 -19.20 -9.09 9.55
N ILE A 476 -19.02 -8.27 8.50
CA ILE A 476 -19.43 -8.59 7.12
C ILE A 476 -18.81 -9.91 6.67
N ALA A 477 -17.51 -10.12 6.87
CA ALA A 477 -16.83 -11.35 6.47
C ALA A 477 -17.24 -12.60 7.29
N LYS A 478 -17.81 -12.42 8.48
CA LYS A 478 -18.38 -13.49 9.30
C LYS A 478 -19.86 -13.75 9.01
N SER A 479 -20.52 -12.85 8.31
CA SER A 479 -21.94 -12.94 7.99
C SER A 479 -22.24 -14.01 6.94
N ILE A 480 -23.48 -14.48 6.97
CA ILE A 480 -24.03 -15.49 6.08
C ILE A 480 -25.28 -14.89 5.41
N PRO A 481 -25.42 -15.00 4.07
CA PRO A 481 -26.60 -14.49 3.35
C PRO A 481 -27.90 -15.13 3.83
N LYS A 482 -28.98 -14.35 3.86
CA LYS A 482 -30.32 -14.75 4.31
C LYS A 482 -30.77 -16.11 3.73
N ASP A 483 -30.63 -16.29 2.42
CA ASP A 483 -31.07 -17.49 1.70
C ASP A 483 -30.30 -18.76 2.09
N ARG A 484 -29.15 -18.61 2.74
CA ARG A 484 -28.32 -19.73 3.22
C ARG A 484 -28.51 -20.00 4.70
N VAL A 485 -29.13 -19.09 5.45
CA VAL A 485 -29.36 -19.24 6.90
C VAL A 485 -30.25 -20.45 7.17
N GLU A 486 -31.29 -20.68 6.37
CA GLU A 486 -32.18 -21.84 6.53
C GLU A 486 -31.43 -23.17 6.38
N ALA A 487 -30.47 -23.24 5.47
CA ALA A 487 -29.67 -24.44 5.21
C ALA A 487 -28.66 -24.77 6.33
N ILE A 488 -28.41 -23.85 7.26
CA ILE A 488 -27.44 -24.02 8.34
C ILE A 488 -28.06 -24.03 9.74
N GLN A 489 -29.38 -24.05 9.85
CA GLN A 489 -30.07 -24.02 11.15
C GLN A 489 -29.62 -25.15 12.08
N ASP A 490 -29.46 -26.37 11.53
CA ASP A 490 -28.97 -27.55 12.27
C ASP A 490 -27.49 -27.86 12.01
N ALA A 491 -26.76 -26.97 11.33
CA ALA A 491 -25.39 -27.22 10.94
C ALA A 491 -24.41 -27.04 12.10
N SER A 492 -23.40 -27.89 12.16
CA SER A 492 -22.29 -27.73 13.10
C SER A 492 -21.57 -26.40 12.89
N PRO A 493 -20.87 -25.84 13.89
CA PRO A 493 -20.07 -24.62 13.73
C PRO A 493 -19.07 -24.70 12.55
N ARG A 494 -18.58 -25.90 12.25
CA ARG A 494 -17.66 -26.16 11.13
C ARG A 494 -18.35 -26.09 9.77
N GLU A 495 -19.62 -26.45 9.68
CA GLU A 495 -20.44 -26.36 8.48
C GLU A 495 -20.94 -24.94 8.25
N ALA A 496 -21.43 -24.26 9.29
CA ALA A 496 -21.77 -22.83 9.24
C ALA A 496 -20.55 -21.99 8.80
N ALA A 497 -19.35 -22.33 9.29
CA ALA A 497 -18.11 -21.69 8.87
C ALA A 497 -17.80 -21.82 7.36
N ARG A 498 -18.36 -22.83 6.67
CA ARG A 498 -18.20 -23.03 5.22
C ARG A 498 -19.08 -22.11 4.37
N GLU A 499 -20.17 -21.62 4.94
CA GLU A 499 -21.10 -20.71 4.27
C GLU A 499 -20.68 -19.23 4.39
N ARG A 500 -19.57 -18.93 5.07
CA ARG A 500 -18.95 -17.59 5.14
C ARG A 500 -18.31 -17.22 3.81
N MET A 501 -19.16 -16.78 2.90
CA MET A 501 -18.82 -16.48 1.51
C MET A 501 -18.84 -14.98 1.18
N THR A 502 -19.35 -14.17 2.11
CA THR A 502 -19.57 -12.73 1.98
C THR A 502 -18.26 -11.93 2.03
N SER A 503 -17.92 -11.28 0.93
CA SER A 503 -16.80 -10.34 0.84
C SER A 503 -17.27 -8.93 1.20
N VAL A 504 -16.32 -8.05 1.59
CA VAL A 504 -16.61 -6.63 1.76
C VAL A 504 -16.66 -5.98 0.39
N ILE A 505 -17.76 -5.26 0.13
CA ILE A 505 -18.06 -4.62 -1.15
C ILE A 505 -18.58 -3.22 -0.87
N TRP A 506 -18.00 -2.22 -1.53
CA TRP A 506 -18.48 -0.84 -1.49
C TRP A 506 -18.34 -0.19 -2.86
N THR A 507 -19.00 0.94 -3.06
CA THR A 507 -18.97 1.68 -4.30
C THR A 507 -18.23 3.01 -4.10
N THR A 508 -17.34 3.38 -5.03
CA THR A 508 -16.68 4.69 -4.97
C THR A 508 -17.67 5.81 -5.31
N ALA A 509 -17.32 7.07 -5.00
CA ALA A 509 -18.17 8.21 -5.38
C ALA A 509 -18.34 8.37 -6.90
N LEU A 510 -17.46 7.74 -7.70
CA LEU A 510 -17.54 7.67 -9.17
C LEU A 510 -18.27 6.42 -9.68
N GLY A 511 -18.89 5.63 -8.80
CA GLY A 511 -19.68 4.46 -9.18
C GLY A 511 -18.89 3.16 -9.42
N LEU A 512 -17.56 3.16 -9.20
CA LEU A 512 -16.75 1.95 -9.34
C LEU A 512 -17.04 0.96 -8.21
N PRO A 513 -17.49 -0.28 -8.49
CA PRO A 513 -17.67 -1.28 -7.46
C PRO A 513 -16.32 -1.87 -7.04
N ILE A 514 -16.03 -1.84 -5.74
CA ILE A 514 -14.82 -2.42 -5.17
C ILE A 514 -15.20 -3.67 -4.38
N VAL A 515 -14.62 -4.80 -4.77
CA VAL A 515 -14.80 -6.09 -4.11
C VAL A 515 -13.45 -6.57 -3.58
N GLN A 516 -13.32 -6.80 -2.28
CA GLN A 516 -12.07 -7.32 -1.71
C GLN A 516 -11.90 -8.83 -2.03
N PRO A 517 -10.85 -9.24 -2.77
CA PRO A 517 -10.70 -10.61 -3.27
C PRO A 517 -10.10 -11.60 -2.25
N TYR A 518 -10.11 -11.26 -0.96
CA TYR A 518 -9.40 -12.03 0.07
C TYR A 518 -10.18 -13.28 0.48
N ARG A 519 -9.89 -14.37 -0.22
CA ARG A 519 -10.47 -15.70 0.00
C ARG A 519 -9.41 -16.74 0.40
N LYS A 520 -9.83 -17.78 1.11
CA LYS A 520 -8.99 -18.93 1.52
C LYS A 520 -8.87 -19.94 0.38
N ALA A 521 -8.12 -19.54 -0.66
CA ALA A 521 -7.88 -20.38 -1.82
C ALA A 521 -7.21 -21.71 -1.43
N LYS A 522 -7.82 -22.83 -1.84
CA LYS A 522 -7.27 -24.17 -1.62
C LYS A 522 -6.42 -24.56 -2.82
N LYS A 523 -5.12 -24.74 -2.59
CA LYS A 523 -4.22 -25.30 -3.60
C LYS A 523 -4.45 -26.80 -3.70
N LYS A 524 -4.55 -27.31 -4.92
CA LYS A 524 -4.59 -28.74 -5.22
C LYS A 524 -3.34 -29.12 -5.99
N GLN A 525 -2.89 -30.35 -5.77
CA GLN A 525 -1.80 -30.92 -6.54
C GLN A 525 -2.37 -31.46 -7.85
N ILE A 526 -1.91 -30.92 -8.97
CA ILE A 526 -2.34 -31.34 -10.31
C ILE A 526 -1.14 -31.99 -11.00
N LEU A 527 -1.32 -33.23 -11.45
CA LEU A 527 -0.31 -33.93 -12.22
C LEU A 527 -0.22 -33.32 -13.62
N THR A 528 0.98 -32.90 -14.00
CA THR A 528 1.30 -32.46 -15.38
C THR A 528 2.37 -33.38 -15.94
N SER A 529 2.69 -33.24 -17.22
CA SER A 529 3.71 -34.07 -17.90
C SER A 529 5.11 -33.97 -17.27
N LEU A 530 5.45 -32.84 -16.66
CA LEU A 530 6.78 -32.62 -16.05
C LEU A 530 6.81 -32.93 -14.56
N GLN A 531 5.78 -32.47 -13.84
CA GLN A 531 5.71 -32.60 -12.39
C GLN A 531 4.29 -32.44 -11.88
N SER A 532 4.12 -32.67 -10.59
CA SER A 532 2.90 -32.23 -9.91
C SER A 532 3.03 -30.76 -9.48
N VAL A 533 2.09 -29.93 -9.92
CA VAL A 533 2.06 -28.50 -9.61
C VAL A 533 0.97 -28.20 -8.57
N PHE A 534 1.26 -27.31 -7.62
CA PHE A 534 0.30 -26.88 -6.61
C PHE A 534 -0.34 -25.55 -7.02
N ILE A 535 -1.51 -25.63 -7.65
CA ILE A 535 -2.27 -24.46 -8.12
C ILE A 535 -3.66 -24.41 -7.49
N SER A 536 -4.25 -23.21 -7.43
CA SER A 536 -5.63 -23.00 -7.01
C SER A 536 -6.52 -22.82 -8.24
N ASP A 537 -7.75 -23.36 -8.18
CA ASP A 537 -8.77 -23.11 -9.20
C ASP A 537 -9.53 -21.83 -8.83
N PRO A 538 -9.44 -20.76 -9.65
CA PRO A 538 -10.11 -19.49 -9.38
C PRO A 538 -11.63 -19.56 -9.53
N ASN A 539 -12.17 -20.58 -10.19
CA ASN A 539 -13.61 -20.74 -10.40
C ASN A 539 -14.32 -21.38 -9.20
N LEU A 540 -13.56 -21.98 -8.27
CA LEU A 540 -14.14 -22.60 -7.09
C LEU A 540 -14.53 -21.54 -6.05
N PRO A 541 -15.81 -21.50 -5.62
CA PRO A 541 -16.20 -20.66 -4.50
C PRO A 541 -15.44 -21.10 -3.25
N THR A 542 -14.70 -20.16 -2.66
CA THR A 542 -13.94 -20.37 -1.43
C THR A 542 -14.34 -19.37 -0.36
N GLN A 543 -14.29 -19.80 0.89
CA GLN A 543 -14.59 -18.96 2.04
C GLN A 543 -13.75 -17.70 2.03
N VAL A 544 -14.31 -16.60 2.49
CA VAL A 544 -13.53 -15.38 2.73
C VAL A 544 -12.56 -15.58 3.89
N ASP A 545 -11.52 -14.76 3.94
CA ASP A 545 -10.59 -14.69 5.06
C ASP A 545 -10.94 -13.46 5.93
N PRO A 546 -11.68 -13.61 7.05
CA PRO A 546 -12.13 -12.47 7.85
C PRO A 546 -10.98 -11.62 8.39
N VAL A 547 -9.83 -12.24 8.67
CA VAL A 547 -8.64 -11.54 9.16
C VAL A 547 -8.09 -10.62 8.08
N LYS A 548 -7.93 -11.12 6.86
CA LYS A 548 -7.43 -10.32 5.73
C LYS A 548 -8.43 -9.27 5.26
N GLN A 549 -9.72 -9.60 5.22
CA GLN A 549 -10.78 -8.64 4.89
C GLN A 549 -10.73 -7.44 5.83
N SER A 550 -10.78 -7.72 7.14
CA SER A 550 -10.72 -6.73 8.22
C SER A 550 -9.45 -5.88 8.18
N ALA A 551 -8.26 -6.49 8.10
CA ALA A 551 -6.99 -5.76 8.08
C ALA A 551 -6.78 -4.94 6.79
N ALA A 552 -7.30 -5.40 5.66
CA ALA A 552 -7.10 -4.73 4.38
C ALA A 552 -8.21 -3.73 4.01
N PHE A 553 -9.32 -3.67 4.75
CA PHE A 553 -10.42 -2.78 4.38
C PHE A 553 -10.06 -1.29 4.56
N PRO A 554 -9.54 -0.84 5.72
CA PRO A 554 -9.11 0.55 5.88
C PRO A 554 -8.15 1.06 4.78
N PRO A 555 -7.04 0.35 4.45
CA PRO A 555 -6.16 0.81 3.38
C PRO A 555 -6.81 0.82 2.01
N ASN A 556 -7.60 -0.20 1.67
CA ASN A 556 -8.24 -0.26 0.37
C ASN A 556 -9.30 0.83 0.20
N PHE A 557 -10.02 1.16 1.28
CA PHE A 557 -10.99 2.25 1.29
C PHE A 557 -10.30 3.59 1.06
N VAL A 558 -9.22 3.90 1.79
CA VAL A 558 -8.46 5.15 1.58
C VAL A 558 -7.83 5.23 0.19
N HIS A 559 -7.25 4.13 -0.31
CA HIS A 559 -6.75 4.09 -1.68
C HIS A 559 -7.84 4.37 -2.72
N SER A 560 -9.08 3.97 -2.45
CA SER A 560 -10.20 4.26 -3.35
C SER A 560 -10.62 5.73 -3.33
N LEU A 561 -10.44 6.42 -2.19
CA LEU A 561 -10.68 7.86 -2.08
C LEU A 561 -9.59 8.67 -2.78
N ASP A 562 -8.32 8.30 -2.60
CA ASP A 562 -7.17 8.85 -3.31
C ASP A 562 -7.35 8.70 -4.84
N ALA A 563 -7.66 7.48 -5.29
CA ALA A 563 -7.95 7.23 -6.70
C ALA A 563 -9.11 8.07 -7.23
N THR A 564 -10.18 8.21 -6.44
CA THR A 564 -11.34 9.04 -6.80
C THR A 564 -10.97 10.53 -6.90
N HIS A 565 -10.16 11.04 -5.96
CA HIS A 565 -9.68 12.43 -5.98
C HIS A 565 -8.79 12.70 -7.20
N MET A 566 -7.89 11.78 -7.52
CA MET A 566 -7.05 11.85 -8.72
C MET A 566 -7.91 11.87 -10.00
N MET A 567 -8.91 10.98 -10.08
CA MET A 567 -9.81 10.88 -11.22
C MET A 567 -10.65 12.14 -11.43
N LEU A 568 -11.22 12.71 -10.36
CA LEU A 568 -11.95 13.97 -10.41
C LEU A 568 -11.03 15.12 -10.88
N THR A 569 -9.82 15.18 -10.33
CA THR A 569 -8.82 16.18 -10.74
C THR A 569 -8.45 16.04 -12.22
N ALA A 570 -8.28 14.82 -12.72
CA ALA A 570 -7.97 14.57 -14.13
C ALA A 570 -9.08 15.07 -15.07
N LEU A 571 -10.36 14.89 -14.72
CA LEU A 571 -11.49 15.38 -15.51
C LEU A 571 -11.56 16.90 -15.53
N GLU A 572 -11.43 17.55 -14.37
CA GLU A 572 -11.45 19.01 -14.27
C GLU A 572 -10.25 19.64 -15.00
N CYS A 573 -9.06 19.05 -14.89
CA CYS A 573 -7.89 19.45 -15.68
C CYS A 573 -8.14 19.31 -17.19
N ARG A 574 -8.76 18.20 -17.64
CA ARG A 574 -9.13 18.02 -19.05
C ARG A 574 -10.11 19.11 -19.51
N ALA A 575 -11.12 19.43 -18.71
CA ALA A 575 -12.08 20.49 -19.00
C ALA A 575 -11.42 21.88 -19.07
N ALA A 576 -10.42 22.12 -18.21
CA ALA A 576 -9.61 23.34 -18.21
C ALA A 576 -8.50 23.35 -19.28
N SER A 577 -8.41 22.33 -20.15
CA SER A 577 -7.33 22.19 -21.14
C SER A 577 -5.93 22.20 -20.50
N ILE A 578 -5.79 21.58 -19.33
CA ILE A 578 -4.53 21.38 -18.61
C ILE A 578 -4.06 19.95 -18.86
N THR A 579 -2.86 19.80 -19.40
CA THR A 579 -2.22 18.48 -19.54
C THR A 579 -1.99 17.89 -18.15
N PHE A 580 -2.50 16.68 -17.92
CA PHE A 580 -2.45 16.02 -16.62
C PHE A 580 -1.88 14.62 -16.73
N ALA A 581 -0.98 14.29 -15.81
CA ALA A 581 -0.53 12.94 -15.54
C ALA A 581 -0.45 12.73 -14.03
N SER A 582 -0.51 11.48 -13.58
CA SER A 582 -0.48 11.20 -12.14
C SER A 582 0.33 9.95 -11.83
N VAL A 583 1.15 10.02 -10.80
CA VAL A 583 1.70 8.84 -10.12
C VAL A 583 1.00 8.72 -8.78
N HIS A 584 -0.22 8.19 -8.80
CA HIS A 584 -1.07 8.08 -7.61
C HIS A 584 -1.31 9.44 -6.96
N ASP A 585 -0.63 9.76 -5.86
CA ASP A 585 -0.73 10.99 -5.08
C ASP A 585 0.26 12.10 -5.51
N SER A 586 0.93 11.91 -6.65
CA SER A 586 1.78 12.89 -7.33
C SER A 586 1.13 13.35 -8.63
N TYR A 587 0.78 14.64 -8.74
CA TYR A 587 0.07 15.19 -9.89
C TYR A 587 0.96 16.09 -10.73
N TRP A 588 0.98 15.86 -12.04
CA TRP A 588 1.94 16.46 -12.95
C TRP A 588 1.24 17.26 -14.04
N THR A 589 1.79 18.44 -14.32
CA THR A 589 1.35 19.31 -15.41
C THR A 589 2.53 20.15 -15.92
N HIS A 590 2.33 20.97 -16.95
CA HIS A 590 3.34 21.93 -17.40
C HIS A 590 3.59 22.98 -16.33
N ALA A 591 4.84 23.46 -16.23
CA ALA A 591 5.22 24.47 -15.24
C ALA A 591 4.30 25.72 -15.23
N SER A 592 3.80 26.12 -16.41
CA SER A 592 2.92 27.27 -16.59
C SER A 592 1.51 27.10 -15.98
N THR A 593 1.04 25.87 -15.76
CA THR A 593 -0.32 25.55 -15.32
C THR A 593 -0.38 24.93 -13.92
N VAL A 594 0.74 24.94 -13.18
CA VAL A 594 0.80 24.39 -11.81
C VAL A 594 -0.13 25.11 -10.86
N ASP A 595 -0.22 26.45 -10.93
CA ASP A 595 -1.10 27.24 -10.05
C ASP A 595 -2.58 26.89 -10.30
N ASP A 596 -2.99 26.75 -11.57
CA ASP A 596 -4.36 26.38 -11.95
C ASP A 596 -4.70 24.96 -11.51
N MET A 597 -3.79 24.00 -11.75
CA MET A 597 -3.94 22.63 -11.28
C MET A 597 -4.04 22.58 -9.75
N SER A 598 -3.23 23.34 -9.03
CA SER A 598 -3.28 23.43 -7.56
C SER A 598 -4.62 23.93 -7.03
N ALA A 599 -5.27 24.87 -7.73
CA ALA A 599 -6.64 25.29 -7.39
C ALA A 599 -7.65 24.15 -7.61
N ILE A 600 -7.60 23.49 -8.76
CA ILE A 600 -8.47 22.34 -9.09
C ILE A 600 -8.33 21.21 -8.06
N ILE A 601 -7.10 20.85 -7.69
CA ILE A 601 -6.82 19.80 -6.70
C ILE A 601 -7.54 20.08 -5.37
N ARG A 602 -7.50 21.33 -4.90
CA ARG A 602 -8.16 21.74 -3.66
C ARG A 602 -9.68 21.70 -3.80
N ASP A 603 -10.22 22.22 -4.90
CA ASP A 603 -11.67 22.24 -5.15
C ASP A 603 -12.26 20.83 -5.29
N THR A 604 -11.58 19.90 -5.98
CA THR A 604 -12.03 18.51 -6.12
C THR A 604 -11.93 17.74 -4.80
N PHE A 605 -10.91 18.01 -3.97
CA PHE A 605 -10.80 17.40 -2.64
C PHE A 605 -11.94 17.86 -1.72
N ILE A 606 -12.25 19.17 -1.73
CA ILE A 606 -13.38 19.74 -1.00
C ILE A 606 -14.69 19.12 -1.48
N ALA A 607 -14.92 19.03 -2.79
CA ALA A 607 -16.12 18.45 -3.36
C ALA A 607 -16.31 16.98 -2.92
N LEU A 608 -15.23 16.20 -2.92
CA LEU A 608 -15.24 14.81 -2.48
C LEU A 608 -15.60 14.70 -0.98
N HIS A 609 -14.90 15.41 -0.10
CA HIS A 609 -15.06 15.25 1.35
C HIS A 609 -16.24 15.99 1.96
N ASN A 610 -16.86 16.92 1.22
CA ASN A 610 -18.14 17.51 1.61
C ASN A 610 -19.30 16.51 1.48
N SER A 611 -19.08 15.38 0.80
CA SER A 611 -20.13 14.43 0.43
C SER A 611 -20.40 13.30 1.44
N ASN A 612 -20.41 13.57 2.76
CA ASN A 612 -20.77 12.62 3.84
C ASN A 612 -20.39 11.15 3.58
N ILE A 613 -19.13 10.91 3.21
CA ILE A 613 -18.66 9.64 2.61
C ILE A 613 -18.92 8.44 3.54
N LEU A 614 -18.57 8.56 4.83
CA LEU A 614 -18.74 7.47 5.79
C LEU A 614 -20.21 7.13 6.06
N GLN A 615 -21.08 8.14 6.02
CA GLN A 615 -22.53 7.94 6.15
C GLN A 615 -23.08 7.14 4.97
N LYS A 616 -22.74 7.55 3.74
CA LYS A 616 -23.13 6.82 2.53
C LYS A 616 -22.60 5.39 2.52
N LEU A 617 -21.36 5.17 2.97
CA LEU A 617 -20.79 3.83 3.09
C LEU A 617 -21.57 2.97 4.10
N ARG A 618 -21.94 3.54 5.25
CA ARG A 618 -22.74 2.83 6.26
C ARG A 618 -24.14 2.50 5.72
N GLU A 619 -24.78 3.44 5.04
CA GLU A 619 -26.08 3.23 4.39
C GLU A 619 -26.00 2.13 3.32
N GLU A 620 -24.95 2.15 2.47
CA GLU A 620 -24.69 1.07 1.51
C GLU A 620 -24.53 -0.28 2.20
N PHE A 621 -23.82 -0.35 3.34
CA PHE A 621 -23.68 -1.60 4.09
C PHE A 621 -25.00 -2.09 4.68
N LEU A 622 -25.84 -1.20 5.18
CA LEU A 622 -27.16 -1.56 5.72
C LEU A 622 -28.09 -2.10 4.63
N ASP A 623 -28.10 -1.48 3.46
CA ASP A 623 -28.90 -1.91 2.29
C ASP A 623 -28.34 -3.20 1.67
N ARG A 624 -27.05 -3.23 1.34
CA ARG A 624 -26.40 -4.37 0.67
C ARG A 624 -26.47 -5.66 1.49
N TYR A 625 -26.32 -5.54 2.81
CA TYR A 625 -26.28 -6.69 3.70
C TYR A 625 -27.56 -6.84 4.53
N GLU A 626 -28.67 -6.30 4.06
CA GLU A 626 -29.98 -6.48 4.69
C GLU A 626 -30.31 -7.98 4.85
N GLY A 627 -30.72 -8.38 6.05
CA GLY A 627 -31.09 -9.77 6.36
C GLY A 627 -29.92 -10.76 6.45
N TYR A 628 -28.67 -10.33 6.27
CA TYR A 628 -27.49 -11.16 6.53
C TYR A 628 -27.37 -11.40 8.04
N ARG A 629 -26.92 -12.61 8.41
CA ARG A 629 -26.79 -13.00 9.82
C ARG A 629 -25.39 -13.44 10.21
N VAL A 630 -24.97 -13.07 11.41
CA VAL A 630 -23.68 -13.45 11.99
C VAL A 630 -23.91 -14.52 13.06
N PRO A 631 -23.29 -15.71 12.94
CA PRO A 631 -23.39 -16.73 13.97
C PRO A 631 -22.69 -16.27 15.25
N LEU A 632 -23.40 -16.29 16.38
CA LEU A 632 -22.88 -15.88 17.69
C LEU A 632 -21.60 -16.65 18.07
N SER A 633 -21.52 -17.94 17.69
CA SER A 633 -20.36 -18.80 17.93
C SER A 633 -19.05 -18.33 17.28
N THR A 634 -19.15 -17.44 16.29
CA THR A 634 -18.00 -16.88 15.57
C THR A 634 -17.50 -15.57 16.17
N LEU A 635 -18.27 -14.94 17.06
CA LEU A 635 -17.92 -13.68 17.68
C LEU A 635 -16.91 -13.91 18.80
N THR A 636 -15.87 -13.07 18.85
CA THR A 636 -14.88 -13.08 19.93
C THR A 636 -15.34 -12.19 21.09
N ASP A 637 -14.77 -12.39 22.27
CA ASP A 637 -15.04 -11.54 23.44
C ASP A 637 -14.79 -10.05 23.14
N ARG A 638 -13.77 -9.75 22.34
CA ARG A 638 -13.46 -8.39 21.87
C ARG A 638 -14.59 -7.81 21.03
N GLU A 639 -15.12 -8.58 20.08
CA GLU A 639 -16.22 -8.16 19.22
C GLU A 639 -17.51 -7.96 20.02
N LEU A 640 -17.81 -8.86 20.97
CA LEU A 640 -18.96 -8.72 21.87
C LEU A 640 -18.88 -7.44 22.72
N CYS A 641 -17.71 -7.13 23.27
CA CYS A 641 -17.50 -5.89 24.01
C CYS A 641 -17.71 -4.65 23.13
N TYR A 642 -17.28 -4.70 21.87
CA TYR A 642 -17.46 -3.58 20.94
C TYR A 642 -18.91 -3.42 20.47
N ILE A 643 -19.60 -4.53 20.17
CA ILE A 643 -21.03 -4.52 19.86
C ILE A 643 -21.80 -3.91 21.03
N LEU A 644 -21.50 -4.31 22.27
CA LEU A 644 -22.12 -3.72 23.46
C LEU A 644 -21.96 -2.20 23.49
N ARG A 645 -20.72 -1.70 23.32
CA ARG A 645 -20.44 -0.25 23.29
C ARG A 645 -21.26 0.47 22.23
N SER A 646 -21.35 -0.11 21.03
CA SER A 646 -22.13 0.48 19.93
C SER A 646 -23.66 0.39 20.13
N LEU A 647 -24.16 -0.58 20.87
CA LEU A 647 -25.60 -0.72 21.13
C LEU A 647 -26.10 0.33 22.12
N VAL A 648 -25.26 0.74 23.07
CA VAL A 648 -25.59 1.71 24.12
C VAL A 648 -25.02 3.11 23.86
N ASP A 649 -24.44 3.33 22.68
CA ASP A 649 -23.82 4.60 22.35
C ASP A 649 -24.88 5.72 22.33
N PRO A 650 -24.66 6.86 23.02
CA PRO A 650 -25.61 7.96 23.07
C PRO A 650 -25.95 8.58 21.72
N SER A 651 -25.07 8.45 20.72
CA SER A 651 -25.28 8.97 19.36
C SER A 651 -26.17 8.08 18.50
N ARG A 652 -26.58 6.91 19.00
CA ARG A 652 -27.55 6.04 18.33
C ARG A 652 -28.90 6.76 18.23
N ASP A 653 -29.57 6.60 17.09
CA ASP A 653 -30.88 7.18 16.84
C ASP A 653 -31.89 6.78 17.95
N PRO A 654 -32.43 7.73 18.73
CA PRO A 654 -33.42 7.46 19.77
C PRO A 654 -34.70 6.81 19.22
N GLU A 655 -35.03 7.00 17.94
CA GLU A 655 -36.20 6.41 17.29
C GLU A 655 -35.99 4.92 16.94
N SER A 656 -34.75 4.43 16.97
CA SER A 656 -34.38 3.03 16.67
C SER A 656 -33.53 2.41 17.81
N PRO A 657 -34.11 2.21 19.00
CA PRO A 657 -33.39 1.62 20.13
C PRO A 657 -32.93 0.18 19.83
N PRO A 658 -31.86 -0.30 20.48
CA PRO A 658 -31.43 -1.69 20.33
C PRO A 658 -32.54 -2.64 20.79
N GLU A 659 -32.69 -3.77 20.10
CA GLU A 659 -33.67 -4.78 20.50
C GLU A 659 -33.36 -5.28 21.93
N PRO A 660 -34.32 -5.23 22.88
CA PRO A 660 -34.04 -5.56 24.27
C PRO A 660 -33.54 -7.00 24.48
N ALA A 661 -34.01 -7.95 23.66
CA ALA A 661 -33.56 -9.34 23.70
C ALA A 661 -32.08 -9.45 23.31
N LEU A 662 -31.67 -8.81 22.20
CA LEU A 662 -30.28 -8.73 21.77
C LEU A 662 -29.39 -8.08 22.82
N LEU A 663 -29.78 -6.90 23.33
CA LEU A 663 -28.98 -6.17 24.32
C LEU A 663 -28.80 -7.00 25.60
N SER A 664 -29.87 -7.64 26.10
CA SER A 664 -29.81 -8.48 27.30
C SER A 664 -28.89 -9.69 27.13
N LEU A 665 -28.90 -10.32 25.95
CA LEU A 665 -28.00 -11.42 25.59
C LEU A 665 -26.54 -10.96 25.59
N ILE A 666 -26.23 -9.86 24.91
CA ILE A 666 -24.86 -9.34 24.81
C ILE A 666 -24.33 -8.94 26.20
N VAL A 667 -25.15 -8.29 27.03
CA VAL A 667 -24.79 -7.97 28.43
C VAL A 667 -24.44 -9.23 29.22
N ALA A 668 -25.26 -10.28 29.12
CA ALA A 668 -25.02 -11.54 29.84
C ALA A 668 -23.71 -12.21 29.38
N LEU A 669 -23.41 -12.19 28.08
CA LEU A 669 -22.17 -12.74 27.53
C LEU A 669 -20.92 -11.94 27.97
N VAL A 670 -20.99 -10.60 27.90
CA VAL A 670 -19.86 -9.73 28.29
C VAL A 670 -19.58 -9.84 29.79
N LYS A 671 -20.61 -9.89 30.66
CA LYS A 671 -20.44 -10.10 32.12
C LYS A 671 -19.79 -11.44 32.46
N ARG A 672 -20.00 -12.46 31.62
CA ARG A 672 -19.41 -13.79 31.81
C ARG A 672 -17.96 -13.86 31.37
N SER A 673 -17.57 -13.04 30.38
CA SER A 673 -16.20 -12.96 29.85
C SER A 673 -15.20 -12.56 30.93
N ALA A 674 -14.07 -13.26 30.97
CA ALA A 674 -12.93 -12.94 31.82
C ALA A 674 -11.81 -12.19 31.05
N SER A 675 -12.08 -11.83 29.79
CA SER A 675 -11.12 -11.18 28.89
C SER A 675 -10.66 -9.82 29.43
N ARG A 676 -9.51 -9.36 28.93
CA ARG A 676 -9.02 -7.99 29.23
C ARG A 676 -10.01 -6.92 28.75
N TYR A 677 -10.64 -7.14 27.60
CA TYR A 677 -11.58 -6.21 26.98
C TYR A 677 -12.83 -5.98 27.81
N ALA A 678 -13.33 -7.02 28.46
CA ALA A 678 -14.45 -6.91 29.40
C ALA A 678 -14.11 -6.11 30.66
N LYS A 679 -12.81 -5.99 31.01
CA LYS A 679 -12.32 -5.26 32.19
C LYS A 679 -11.93 -3.81 31.88
N GLU A 680 -11.87 -3.44 30.60
CA GLU A 680 -11.63 -2.05 30.20
C GLU A 680 -12.73 -1.13 30.74
N GLU A 681 -12.33 0.07 31.17
CA GLU A 681 -13.25 0.99 31.83
C GLU A 681 -14.40 1.41 30.91
N VAL A 682 -14.12 1.58 29.62
CA VAL A 682 -15.13 1.89 28.59
C VAL A 682 -16.20 0.79 28.49
N THR A 683 -15.82 -0.49 28.62
CA THR A 683 -16.80 -1.60 28.60
C THR A 683 -17.65 -1.63 29.86
N LYS A 684 -17.07 -1.31 31.02
CA LYS A 684 -17.84 -1.24 32.28
C LYS A 684 -18.87 -0.12 32.23
N GLN A 685 -18.51 1.04 31.68
CA GLN A 685 -19.44 2.14 31.44
C GLN A 685 -20.56 1.71 30.49
N ALA A 686 -20.23 1.00 29.41
CA ALA A 686 -21.23 0.46 28.49
C ALA A 686 -22.17 -0.57 29.16
N LEU A 687 -21.65 -1.39 30.07
CA LEU A 687 -22.48 -2.32 30.87
C LEU A 687 -23.46 -1.57 31.78
N MET A 688 -23.01 -0.51 32.45
CA MET A 688 -23.88 0.31 33.28
C MET A 688 -24.97 1.00 32.46
N ALA A 689 -24.62 1.58 31.31
CA ALA A 689 -25.59 2.18 30.39
C ALA A 689 -26.61 1.15 29.86
N ALA A 690 -26.15 -0.07 29.54
CA ALA A 690 -27.04 -1.15 29.13
C ALA A 690 -28.03 -1.57 30.22
N GLU A 691 -27.58 -1.58 31.48
CA GLU A 691 -28.43 -1.89 32.64
C GLU A 691 -29.50 -0.83 32.89
N GLU A 692 -29.22 0.44 32.57
CA GLU A 692 -30.21 1.52 32.65
C GLU A 692 -31.28 1.43 31.56
N LEU A 693 -30.93 0.89 30.38
CA LEU A 693 -31.86 0.70 29.24
C LEU A 693 -32.74 -0.55 29.37
N LEU A 694 -32.39 -1.50 30.24
CA LEU A 694 -33.09 -2.78 30.40
C LEU A 694 -33.84 -2.85 31.73
N SER A 695 -35.05 -3.43 31.70
CA SER A 695 -35.76 -3.78 32.93
C SER A 695 -35.09 -4.96 33.64
N SER A 696 -35.32 -5.09 34.95
CA SER A 696 -34.80 -6.21 35.74
C SER A 696 -35.26 -7.58 35.20
N ALA A 697 -36.46 -7.66 34.63
CA ALA A 697 -36.98 -8.87 34.01
C ALA A 697 -36.21 -9.26 32.72
N GLN A 698 -35.84 -8.27 31.90
CA GLN A 698 -35.05 -8.51 30.68
C GLN A 698 -33.61 -8.92 30.99
N LEU A 699 -33.00 -8.31 32.02
CA LEU A 699 -31.66 -8.69 32.48
C LEU A 699 -31.60 -10.14 32.97
N GLU A 700 -32.59 -10.59 33.74
CA GLU A 700 -32.66 -12.00 34.17
C GLU A 700 -32.96 -12.93 32.99
N ALA A 701 -33.83 -12.54 32.05
CA ALA A 701 -34.11 -13.37 30.85
C ALA A 701 -32.86 -13.63 30.00
N GLY A 702 -32.04 -12.59 29.73
CA GLY A 702 -30.78 -12.76 28.99
C GLY A 702 -29.78 -13.66 29.74
N LYS A 703 -29.72 -13.53 31.07
CA LYS A 703 -28.88 -14.35 31.93
C LYS A 703 -29.33 -15.81 31.96
N GLU A 704 -30.62 -16.08 32.12
CA GLU A 704 -31.20 -17.43 32.04
C GLU A 704 -30.92 -18.06 30.68
N SER A 705 -31.08 -17.31 29.58
CA SER A 705 -30.79 -17.79 28.23
C SER A 705 -29.33 -18.25 28.08
N VAL A 706 -28.37 -17.45 28.56
CA VAL A 706 -26.95 -17.80 28.54
C VAL A 706 -26.67 -18.98 29.46
N ASP A 707 -27.19 -18.99 30.69
CA ASP A 707 -26.92 -20.05 31.67
C ASP A 707 -27.52 -21.40 31.25
N ASN A 708 -28.69 -21.41 30.60
CA ASN A 708 -29.30 -22.62 30.03
C ASN A 708 -28.48 -23.18 28.85
N ALA A 709 -27.74 -22.34 28.14
CA ALA A 709 -26.91 -22.72 27.00
C ALA A 709 -25.48 -23.13 27.39
N VAL A 710 -25.14 -23.16 28.67
CA VAL A 710 -23.78 -23.46 29.14
C VAL A 710 -23.56 -24.95 29.31
N GLU A 711 -22.51 -25.47 28.69
CA GLU A 711 -22.02 -26.83 28.94
C GLU A 711 -20.63 -26.83 29.58
N MET A 712 -20.41 -27.78 30.49
CA MET A 712 -19.11 -28.09 31.06
C MET A 712 -18.37 -29.01 30.09
N VAL A 713 -17.32 -28.51 29.45
CA VAL A 713 -16.53 -29.28 28.47
C VAL A 713 -15.66 -30.31 29.21
N PRO A 714 -15.68 -31.61 28.83
CA PRO A 714 -14.63 -32.56 29.22
C PRO A 714 -13.28 -32.14 28.60
N ASP A 715 -12.16 -32.51 29.21
CA ASP A 715 -10.81 -32.09 28.76
C ASP A 715 -10.54 -32.48 27.29
N GLU A 716 -10.84 -31.58 26.35
CA GLU A 716 -10.23 -31.54 25.02
C GLU A 716 -9.20 -30.41 25.01
N GLU A 717 -8.07 -30.67 24.34
CA GLU A 717 -6.91 -29.79 24.25
C GLU A 717 -7.32 -28.36 23.84
N PRO A 718 -6.68 -27.33 24.41
CA PRO A 718 -7.02 -25.97 24.06
C PRO A 718 -6.60 -25.73 22.60
N GLU A 719 -7.57 -25.66 21.69
CA GLU A 719 -7.43 -24.80 20.51
C GLU A 719 -7.30 -23.37 21.03
N ALA A 720 -6.08 -22.99 21.38
CA ALA A 720 -5.74 -21.60 21.64
C ALA A 720 -6.18 -20.80 20.41
N ALA A 721 -7.07 -19.83 20.61
CA ALA A 721 -7.42 -18.89 19.57
C ALA A 721 -6.12 -18.26 19.10
N VAL A 722 -5.72 -18.54 17.86
CA VAL A 722 -4.46 -18.10 17.26
C VAL A 722 -4.31 -16.58 17.33
N GLU A 723 -5.41 -15.83 17.46
CA GLU A 723 -5.42 -14.37 17.67
C GLU A 723 -4.92 -13.94 19.06
N ASP A 724 -5.26 -14.66 20.15
CA ASP A 724 -4.75 -14.34 21.50
C ASP A 724 -3.24 -14.64 21.59
N MET A 725 -2.77 -15.70 20.91
CA MET A 725 -1.33 -15.99 20.81
C MET A 725 -0.58 -14.94 19.98
N ILE A 726 -1.21 -14.32 18.97
CA ILE A 726 -0.54 -13.28 18.15
C ILE A 726 -0.46 -11.97 18.93
N GLU A 727 -1.49 -11.59 19.71
CA GLU A 727 -1.45 -10.38 20.54
C GLU A 727 -0.66 -10.56 21.85
N GLU A 728 -0.67 -11.73 22.50
CA GLU A 728 0.25 -12.04 23.61
C GLU A 728 1.71 -12.05 23.15
N PHE A 729 2.00 -12.43 21.90
CA PHE A 729 3.34 -12.28 21.30
C PHE A 729 3.69 -10.82 20.97
N ILE A 730 2.69 -9.94 20.83
CA ILE A 730 2.88 -8.50 20.57
C ILE A 730 3.07 -7.72 21.89
N GLU A 731 2.57 -8.21 23.03
CA GLU A 731 2.56 -7.43 24.29
C GLU A 731 3.29 -8.04 25.51
N GLY A 732 4.10 -9.09 25.36
CA GLY A 732 4.81 -9.70 26.49
C GLY A 732 6.30 -9.98 26.32
N SER A 733 7.16 -9.12 26.87
CA SER A 733 8.44 -9.56 27.45
C SER A 733 8.64 -8.92 28.82
N GLU A 734 7.81 -9.32 29.79
CA GLU A 734 8.24 -9.35 31.18
C GLU A 734 7.94 -10.74 31.73
N GLU A 735 8.91 -11.65 31.62
CA GLU A 735 8.88 -12.87 32.42
C GLU A 735 9.09 -12.50 33.89
N LYS A 736 8.01 -12.57 34.67
CA LYS A 736 8.09 -13.03 36.07
C LYS A 736 7.21 -14.26 36.24
N PRO A 737 7.69 -15.32 36.93
CA PRO A 737 6.95 -16.56 37.08
C PRO A 737 5.77 -16.32 38.02
N THR A 738 4.57 -16.11 37.47
CA THR A 738 3.35 -16.06 38.26
C THR A 738 2.86 -17.48 38.52
N LYS A 739 2.79 -17.86 39.80
CA LYS A 739 2.17 -19.10 40.26
C LYS A 739 0.77 -19.23 39.63
N ARG A 740 0.53 -20.32 38.89
CA ARG A 740 -0.80 -20.72 38.39
C ARG A 740 -1.80 -20.70 39.55
N LYS A 741 -2.64 -19.66 39.64
CA LYS A 741 -3.88 -19.70 40.41
C LYS A 741 -4.87 -20.56 39.60
N SER A 742 -5.48 -21.54 40.25
CA SER A 742 -6.49 -22.41 39.64
C SER A 742 -7.61 -21.56 39.03
N SER A 743 -7.72 -21.53 37.71
CA SER A 743 -8.85 -20.93 37.01
C SER A 743 -10.10 -21.75 37.32
N ILE A 744 -11.11 -21.11 37.91
CA ILE A 744 -12.47 -21.66 38.02
C ILE A 744 -12.94 -21.93 36.58
N LYS A 745 -13.11 -23.21 36.21
CA LYS A 745 -13.62 -23.62 34.90
C LYS A 745 -15.09 -23.15 34.79
N ARG A 746 -15.35 -22.03 34.09
CA ARG A 746 -16.70 -21.64 33.65
C ARG A 746 -16.98 -22.35 32.33
N GLY A 747 -18.10 -23.06 32.21
CA GLY A 747 -18.50 -23.75 30.98
C GLY A 747 -18.64 -22.79 29.78
N ARG A 748 -18.49 -23.32 28.56
CA ARG A 748 -18.62 -22.54 27.31
C ARG A 748 -20.10 -22.46 26.91
N VAL A 749 -20.52 -21.31 26.40
CA VAL A 749 -21.86 -21.14 25.84
C VAL A 749 -21.93 -21.90 24.52
N VAL A 750 -22.83 -22.87 24.43
CA VAL A 750 -23.04 -23.69 23.23
C VAL A 750 -24.15 -23.05 22.42
N ALA A 751 -23.78 -22.45 21.28
CA ALA A 751 -24.70 -21.71 20.42
C ALA A 751 -25.94 -22.51 19.98
N GLY A 752 -25.84 -23.84 19.87
CA GLY A 752 -26.97 -24.71 19.51
C GLY A 752 -28.02 -24.95 20.62
N LYS A 753 -27.80 -24.41 21.82
CA LYS A 753 -28.76 -24.46 22.95
C LYS A 753 -29.42 -23.11 23.26
N LEU A 754 -29.03 -22.04 22.55
CA LEU A 754 -29.71 -20.76 22.61
C LEU A 754 -31.01 -20.80 21.79
N ASP A 755 -31.92 -19.88 22.08
CA ASP A 755 -33.07 -19.64 21.22
C ASP A 755 -32.62 -19.35 19.78
N ARG A 756 -33.40 -19.85 18.83
CA ARG A 756 -33.05 -19.88 17.40
C ARG A 756 -32.69 -18.51 16.85
N ASP A 757 -33.40 -17.47 17.28
CA ASP A 757 -33.17 -16.09 16.84
C ASP A 757 -31.94 -15.44 17.49
N LEU A 758 -31.51 -15.95 18.66
CA LEU A 758 -30.35 -15.46 19.40
C LEU A 758 -29.03 -16.17 19.00
N GLN A 759 -29.12 -17.28 18.28
CA GLN A 759 -27.97 -17.98 17.71
C GLN A 759 -27.35 -17.23 16.52
N TYR A 760 -28.18 -16.50 15.77
CA TYR A 760 -27.82 -15.82 14.53
C TYR A 760 -28.30 -14.37 14.56
N LEU A 761 -27.38 -13.46 14.87
CA LEU A 761 -27.66 -12.04 15.01
C LEU A 761 -27.77 -11.39 13.63
N LEU A 762 -28.73 -10.48 13.43
CA LEU A 762 -28.80 -9.67 12.22
C LEU A 762 -27.58 -8.75 12.14
N LEU A 763 -26.91 -8.74 10.98
CA LEU A 763 -25.72 -7.92 10.79
C LEU A 763 -26.04 -6.43 10.95
N THR A 764 -27.18 -5.98 10.42
CA THR A 764 -27.66 -4.58 10.51
C THR A 764 -27.79 -4.08 11.94
N ASP A 765 -28.10 -4.96 12.88
CA ASP A 765 -28.36 -4.59 14.28
C ASP A 765 -27.07 -4.45 15.10
N ILE A 766 -26.03 -5.19 14.67
CA ILE A 766 -24.71 -5.24 15.33
C ILE A 766 -23.62 -4.47 14.57
N LEU A 767 -23.92 -3.92 13.41
CA LEU A 767 -23.00 -3.04 12.68
C LEU A 767 -22.73 -1.80 13.53
N PRO A 768 -21.46 -1.40 13.69
CA PRO A 768 -21.14 -0.30 14.56
C PRO A 768 -21.61 1.04 14.00
N ILE A 769 -22.00 1.93 14.92
CA ILE A 769 -22.31 3.32 14.59
C ILE A 769 -21.03 4.06 14.14
N LEU A 770 -21.22 5.16 13.41
CA LEU A 770 -20.09 5.96 12.95
C LEU A 770 -19.42 6.71 14.12
N PRO A 771 -18.09 6.83 14.10
CA PRO A 771 -17.40 7.76 14.99
C PRO A 771 -17.88 9.20 14.77
N GLU A 772 -17.93 9.99 15.85
CA GLU A 772 -18.22 11.42 15.76
C GLU A 772 -17.13 12.13 14.94
N LYS A 773 -17.56 13.01 14.04
CA LYS A 773 -16.65 13.83 13.23
C LYS A 773 -16.19 15.03 14.07
N GLY A 774 -14.89 15.27 14.11
CA GLY A 774 -14.31 16.43 14.78
C GLY A 774 -14.58 17.75 14.06
N ASP A 775 -13.98 18.82 14.58
CA ASP A 775 -14.32 20.20 14.23
C ASP A 775 -13.60 20.77 12.98
N PHE A 776 -12.77 19.98 12.29
CA PHE A 776 -12.06 20.47 11.11
C PHE A 776 -12.99 20.72 9.92
N ASP A 777 -12.96 21.95 9.40
CA ASP A 777 -13.67 22.36 8.20
C ASP A 777 -12.78 22.23 6.96
N VAL A 778 -13.18 21.34 6.05
CA VAL A 778 -12.49 21.04 4.79
C VAL A 778 -12.36 22.27 3.87
N HIS A 779 -13.24 23.27 3.99
CA HIS A 779 -13.17 24.47 3.16
C HIS A 779 -11.93 25.33 3.43
N ARG A 780 -11.29 25.18 4.60
CA ARG A 780 -10.02 25.87 4.94
C ARG A 780 -8.86 25.49 4.03
N ILE A 781 -8.95 24.36 3.33
CA ILE A 781 -7.93 23.89 2.38
C ILE A 781 -7.73 24.89 1.23
N LYS A 782 -8.74 25.71 0.90
CA LYS A 782 -8.60 26.73 -0.14
C LYS A 782 -7.42 27.67 0.10
N ASP A 783 -7.12 27.96 1.36
CA ASP A 783 -6.02 28.84 1.76
C ASP A 783 -4.69 28.09 1.98
N SER A 784 -4.68 26.76 1.87
CA SER A 784 -3.47 25.95 2.03
C SER A 784 -2.66 25.87 0.73
N GLU A 785 -1.58 26.64 0.66
CA GLU A 785 -0.64 26.62 -0.47
C GLU A 785 0.17 25.30 -0.55
N TYR A 786 0.35 24.61 0.59
CA TYR A 786 1.21 23.43 0.70
C TYR A 786 0.45 22.10 0.75
N PHE A 787 -0.86 22.10 0.43
CA PHE A 787 -1.68 20.89 0.41
C PHE A 787 -1.06 19.81 -0.50
N PHE A 788 -0.66 20.22 -1.70
CA PHE A 788 0.23 19.50 -2.60
C PHE A 788 1.41 20.45 -2.89
N SER A 789 2.66 20.02 -2.68
CA SER A 789 3.82 20.94 -2.73
C SER A 789 5.12 20.33 -3.23
#